data_AF-A0A835WNM9-F1
#
_entry.id   AF-A0A835WNM9-F1
#
_cell.length_a   1.000
_cell.length_b   1.000
_cell.length_c   1.000
_cell.angle_alpha   90.00
_cell.angle_beta   90.00
_cell.angle_gamma   90.00
#
_symmetry.space_group_name_H-M   'P 1'
#
loop_
_entity.id
_entity.type
_entity.pdbx_description
1 polymer ?
#
loop_
_entity_poly.entity_id
_entity_poly.type
_entity_poly.pdbx_seq_one_letter_code
_entity_poly.pdbx_strand_id
1 'polypeptide(L)'
;MQQGPYGLGGSGATAAFDDGAWSSGGANPLSEITVMSGSWIDSIQVRYGDSWAPRRGGTGGSLKTSLLLSPGESIAWISIRYGAYVDGMTVRTNTGRQQILGTTGVPNSAVATPCASSGQPRLLYITGVAASYLESLTFVWTTAPAMPQPSPPPPPLSPVTISAPEILVIGTFGGGNDAAFVQEEHVASSGAPGPRLTGIRVLSGSWIDAIQFQFGGLWGPQLGGLGGGVVSELLLAVGEVIISASVVSGAYVDALILTTSFNRTVALGPGRTPAVLAAPCPPGSYRLVGVRGTAGTYLSQVSLVWRPRGSAAAAAQAAAAAEAAARAAGWRCEYGLNSVIRAQTSAGAGGSSNLQPQCLTLAGQTSCLQGGCGSGLLRCAASASPGGTAQFSTAQCSGSYSGSDWSDPSQWCPRATGLLGLPTPRPPTPIRLAVINLDVCDTGPAMQQADVDRSLFDDPYGLQPYWGAVSRGRAYFNRSTAYMRTIKLPCSVFKGNECKFNDWVNYVDNRAAELGLTGWATYSQRRMWLVPRATGCQDIGFSAGNNVYVRGDIGAGQNDYLNVFKHELGHSLGLGHSGRGTNSYGESSDPLGYCQRCSYNAPHLLQMGWISATSTLTSQQLPVGVVSGKPWLLPALADVKASPAAALVIWPDWILDSEASGGMAKYGAIVISYRTPIGQDFGLPDEYSGYVHVHRVPALAAGADTWLEELVAPGASAVVEAARLVVRVDIEVLGNVGSGAATAQVRVCRYATSASECGVQ
;
A
#
# COMPACT_ATOMS: atom_id res chain seq x y z
N MET A 1 -16.97 15.43 23.42
CA MET A 1 -17.10 15.84 21.99
C MET A 1 -18.55 16.23 21.73
N GLN A 2 -18.82 17.32 21.02
CA GLN A 2 -20.18 17.73 20.66
C GLN A 2 -20.44 17.49 19.17
N GLN A 3 -21.65 17.05 18.81
CA GLN A 3 -22.08 16.84 17.42
C GLN A 3 -23.51 17.34 17.21
N GLY A 4 -23.72 18.21 16.22
CA GLY A 4 -24.95 18.96 16.00
C GLY A 4 -24.68 20.47 15.97
N PRO A 5 -25.72 21.33 16.01
CA PRO A 5 -27.13 20.96 16.11
C PRO A 5 -27.67 20.29 14.82
N TYR A 6 -28.52 19.29 15.00
CA TYR A 6 -29.27 18.62 13.94
C TYR A 6 -30.71 19.11 13.99
N GLY A 7 -31.16 19.73 12.89
CA GLY A 7 -32.40 20.51 12.82
C GLY A 7 -32.11 21.95 12.39
N LEU A 8 -32.90 22.49 11.45
CA LEU A 8 -32.66 23.82 10.88
C LEU A 8 -33.27 24.96 11.71
N GLY A 9 -34.10 24.65 12.70
CA GLY A 9 -34.83 25.63 13.50
C GLY A 9 -36.16 26.01 12.86
N GLY A 10 -37.21 26.13 13.67
CA GLY A 10 -38.48 26.72 13.25
C GLY A 10 -38.44 28.25 13.33
N SER A 11 -39.35 28.93 12.64
CA SER A 11 -39.45 30.41 12.67
C SER A 11 -40.05 30.99 13.98
N GLY A 12 -40.00 30.24 15.08
CA GLY A 12 -40.74 30.53 16.32
C GLY A 12 -40.00 31.41 17.32
N ALA A 13 -40.59 31.56 18.51
CA ALA A 13 -39.88 31.97 19.71
C ALA A 13 -39.34 30.71 20.41
N THR A 14 -38.02 30.55 20.46
CA THR A 14 -37.36 29.27 20.75
C THR A 14 -36.62 29.30 22.09
N ALA A 15 -36.69 28.21 22.86
CA ALA A 15 -35.94 28.07 24.11
C ALA A 15 -34.80 27.07 23.92
N ALA A 16 -33.56 27.55 24.04
CA ALA A 16 -32.40 26.65 24.10
C ALA A 16 -32.44 25.84 25.40
N PHE A 17 -31.94 24.61 25.35
CA PHE A 17 -31.80 23.75 26.52
C PHE A 17 -30.46 23.03 26.55
N ASP A 18 -30.01 22.71 27.77
CA ASP A 18 -28.80 21.96 28.04
C ASP A 18 -29.07 21.00 29.21
N ASP A 19 -28.91 19.69 28.99
CA ASP A 19 -29.10 18.67 30.02
C ASP A 19 -27.80 18.31 30.77
N GLY A 20 -26.69 19.01 30.51
CA GLY A 20 -25.38 18.77 31.12
C GLY A 20 -25.38 18.82 32.65
N ALA A 21 -26.20 19.69 33.25
CA ALA A 21 -26.40 19.75 34.70
C ALA A 21 -27.04 18.47 35.26
N TRP A 22 -27.99 17.87 34.53
CA TRP A 22 -28.68 16.64 34.94
C TRP A 22 -27.76 15.42 34.84
N SER A 23 -26.93 15.38 33.80
CA SER A 23 -25.85 14.39 33.68
C SER A 23 -24.75 14.57 34.74
N SER A 24 -24.64 15.76 35.35
CA SER A 24 -23.59 16.11 36.31
C SER A 24 -22.19 15.80 35.76
N GLY A 25 -21.95 16.21 34.51
CA GLY A 25 -20.68 15.93 33.81
C GLY A 25 -20.43 14.44 33.52
N GLY A 26 -21.47 13.59 33.57
CA GLY A 26 -21.38 12.16 33.32
C GLY A 26 -21.48 11.26 34.54
N ALA A 27 -21.51 11.85 35.74
CA ALA A 27 -21.69 11.12 36.99
C ALA A 27 -23.06 10.42 37.03
N ASN A 28 -24.09 11.05 36.48
CA ASN A 28 -25.40 10.45 36.30
C ASN A 28 -25.52 9.91 34.87
N PRO A 29 -25.40 8.59 34.64
CA PRO A 29 -25.48 8.04 33.30
C PRO A 29 -26.88 8.22 32.72
N LEU A 30 -26.97 8.53 31.43
CA LEU A 30 -28.23 8.41 30.69
C LEU A 30 -28.75 6.98 30.88
N SER A 31 -29.95 6.84 31.43
CA SER A 31 -30.59 5.56 31.77
C SER A 31 -31.84 5.32 30.95
N GLU A 32 -32.52 6.37 30.48
CA GLU A 32 -33.69 6.26 29.62
C GLU A 32 -33.82 7.49 28.72
N ILE A 33 -34.24 7.27 27.47
CA ILE A 33 -34.67 8.34 26.56
C ILE A 33 -36.10 8.05 26.10
N THR A 34 -36.98 9.03 26.27
CA THR A 34 -38.38 8.98 25.84
C THR A 34 -38.66 10.10 24.85
N VAL A 35 -39.36 9.76 23.77
CA VAL A 35 -39.76 10.67 22.70
C VAL A 35 -41.26 10.57 22.49
N MET A 36 -41.92 11.73 22.38
CA MET A 36 -43.29 11.86 21.88
C MET A 36 -43.25 12.43 20.46
N SER A 37 -43.94 11.80 19.53
CA SER A 37 -43.93 12.20 18.12
C SER A 37 -45.30 12.12 17.44
N GLY A 38 -45.56 13.06 16.54
CA GLY A 38 -46.60 13.08 15.53
C GLY A 38 -45.97 12.94 14.15
N SER A 39 -46.04 13.98 13.32
CA SER A 39 -45.25 14.03 12.06
C SER A 39 -43.75 14.29 12.32
N TRP A 40 -43.44 14.95 13.43
CA TRP A 40 -42.08 15.23 13.92
C TRP A 40 -41.95 14.77 15.38
N ILE A 41 -40.75 14.88 15.95
CA ILE A 41 -40.59 14.79 17.41
C ILE A 41 -41.17 16.06 18.03
N ASP A 42 -42.34 15.93 18.66
CA ASP A 42 -42.95 17.00 19.45
C ASP A 42 -42.12 17.29 20.70
N SER A 43 -41.62 16.24 21.35
CA SER A 43 -40.77 16.41 22.54
C SER A 43 -39.89 15.22 22.86
N ILE A 44 -38.83 15.50 23.59
CA ILE A 44 -37.86 14.55 24.13
C ILE A 44 -37.70 14.74 25.63
N GLN A 45 -37.52 13.64 26.36
CA GLN A 45 -37.21 13.65 27.78
C GLN A 45 -36.18 12.57 28.08
N VAL A 46 -35.17 12.92 28.86
CA VAL A 46 -34.05 12.01 29.20
C VAL A 46 -33.97 11.83 30.71
N ARG A 47 -33.76 10.59 31.15
CA ARG A 47 -33.46 10.24 32.53
C ARG A 47 -31.95 10.05 32.69
N TYR A 48 -31.37 10.71 33.68
CA TYR A 48 -29.96 10.60 34.06
C TYR A 48 -29.89 10.00 35.46
N GLY A 49 -29.38 8.77 35.58
CA GLY A 49 -29.50 7.97 36.79
C GLY A 49 -30.98 7.76 37.14
N ASP A 50 -31.39 8.28 38.29
CA ASP A 50 -32.77 8.21 38.77
C ASP A 50 -33.60 9.48 38.54
N SER A 51 -32.98 10.52 37.99
CA SER A 51 -33.61 11.84 37.84
C SER A 51 -34.02 12.10 36.40
N TRP A 52 -35.26 12.53 36.20
CA TRP A 52 -35.75 12.99 34.89
C TRP A 52 -35.37 14.45 34.66
N ALA A 53 -34.72 14.73 33.52
CA ALA A 53 -34.61 16.09 33.02
C ALA A 53 -35.99 16.64 32.58
N PRO A 54 -36.18 17.96 32.48
CA PRO A 54 -37.42 18.54 31.99
C PRO A 54 -37.72 18.05 30.58
N ARG A 55 -38.99 17.80 30.29
CA ARG A 55 -39.45 17.54 28.92
C ARG A 55 -39.11 18.75 28.04
N ARG A 56 -38.42 18.52 26.93
CA ARG A 56 -38.04 19.54 25.95
C ARG A 56 -38.96 19.43 24.73
N GLY A 57 -39.61 20.52 24.34
CA GLY A 57 -40.59 20.54 23.24
C GLY A 57 -42.03 20.69 23.72
N GLY A 58 -42.98 20.48 22.82
CA GLY A 58 -44.40 20.70 23.06
C GLY A 58 -45.11 19.54 23.75
N THR A 59 -46.40 19.74 24.03
CA THR A 59 -47.28 18.73 24.62
C THR A 59 -47.88 17.77 23.59
N GLY A 60 -47.61 17.98 22.30
CA GLY A 60 -48.12 17.17 21.19
C GLY A 60 -47.51 15.76 21.09
N GLY A 61 -47.82 15.11 19.98
CA GLY A 61 -47.41 13.74 19.66
C GLY A 61 -48.29 12.69 20.33
N SER A 62 -48.77 11.71 19.54
CA SER A 62 -49.55 10.57 20.04
C SER A 62 -48.71 9.29 20.17
N LEU A 63 -47.60 9.20 19.43
CA LEU A 63 -46.69 8.07 19.48
C LEU A 63 -45.64 8.30 20.56
N LYS A 64 -45.66 7.48 21.61
CA LYS A 64 -44.62 7.42 22.64
C LYS A 64 -43.65 6.29 22.33
N THR A 65 -42.37 6.62 22.22
CA THR A 65 -41.28 5.63 22.11
C THR A 65 -40.27 5.86 23.23
N SER A 66 -39.81 4.78 23.86
CA SER A 66 -38.86 4.84 24.97
C SER A 66 -37.77 3.79 24.80
N LEU A 67 -36.54 4.15 25.16
CA LEU A 67 -35.40 3.24 25.25
C LEU A 67 -34.86 3.28 26.69
N LEU A 68 -35.24 2.29 27.49
CA LEU A 68 -34.65 2.04 28.81
C LEU A 68 -33.35 1.25 28.63
N LEU A 69 -32.25 1.74 29.20
CA LEU A 69 -30.93 1.12 29.14
C LEU A 69 -30.72 0.21 30.36
N SER A 70 -30.16 -0.97 30.12
CA SER A 70 -29.77 -1.88 31.20
C SER A 70 -28.56 -1.32 31.97
N PRO A 71 -28.31 -1.75 33.22
CA PRO A 71 -27.09 -1.38 33.93
C PRO A 71 -25.83 -1.66 33.09
N GLY A 72 -24.99 -0.66 32.87
CA GLY A 72 -23.77 -0.75 32.04
C GLY A 72 -23.99 -0.64 30.52
N GLU A 73 -25.24 -0.64 30.06
CA GLU A 73 -25.59 -0.33 28.68
C GLU A 73 -25.53 1.18 28.45
N SER A 74 -25.01 1.60 27.30
CA SER A 74 -24.91 3.00 26.93
C SER A 74 -25.19 3.18 25.45
N ILE A 75 -25.71 4.35 25.08
CA ILE A 75 -25.90 4.72 23.68
C ILE A 75 -24.52 4.97 23.06
N ALA A 76 -24.17 4.16 22.08
CA ALA A 76 -22.88 4.19 21.42
C ALA A 76 -22.95 4.75 20.00
N TRP A 77 -24.16 4.85 19.42
CA TRP A 77 -24.35 5.35 18.07
C TRP A 77 -25.76 5.93 17.88
N ILE A 78 -25.86 7.02 17.12
CA ILE A 78 -27.12 7.66 16.73
C ILE A 78 -27.07 8.02 15.24
N SER A 79 -28.14 7.67 14.51
CA SER A 79 -28.50 8.27 13.24
C SER A 79 -29.77 9.10 13.43
N ILE A 80 -29.71 10.39 13.12
CA ILE A 80 -30.79 11.35 13.31
C ILE A 80 -31.32 11.81 11.95
N ARG A 81 -32.63 12.02 11.86
CA ARG A 81 -33.34 12.61 10.71
C ARG A 81 -33.89 13.97 11.12
N TYR A 82 -33.71 14.95 10.25
CA TYR A 82 -34.17 16.32 10.52
C TYR A 82 -34.52 17.07 9.23
N GLY A 83 -35.44 18.01 9.33
CA GLY A 83 -35.69 19.08 8.37
C GLY A 83 -35.70 20.43 9.11
N ALA A 84 -36.83 21.14 9.04
CA ALA A 84 -37.08 22.30 9.91
C ALA A 84 -37.07 21.91 11.40
N TYR A 85 -37.51 20.68 11.72
CA TYR A 85 -37.53 20.08 13.05
C TYR A 85 -36.86 18.71 13.02
N VAL A 86 -36.61 18.12 14.18
CA VAL A 86 -36.15 16.72 14.28
C VAL A 86 -37.34 15.78 14.07
N ASP A 87 -37.28 14.87 13.10
CA ASP A 87 -38.39 13.95 12.77
C ASP A 87 -38.29 12.61 13.51
N GLY A 88 -37.06 12.10 13.64
CA GLY A 88 -36.78 10.82 14.28
C GLY A 88 -35.30 10.50 14.39
N MET A 89 -34.97 9.47 15.17
CA MET A 89 -33.61 8.97 15.30
C MET A 89 -33.59 7.45 15.50
N THR A 90 -32.56 6.80 14.98
CA THR A 90 -32.21 5.41 15.27
C THR A 90 -31.01 5.39 16.20
N VAL A 91 -31.17 4.74 17.34
CA VAL A 91 -30.17 4.62 18.39
C VAL A 91 -29.65 3.19 18.40
N ARG A 92 -28.33 3.03 18.55
CA ARG A 92 -27.70 1.73 18.80
C ARG A 92 -26.81 1.80 20.05
N THR A 93 -26.94 0.81 20.92
CA THR A 93 -26.21 0.75 22.19
C THR A 93 -24.90 -0.03 22.06
N ASN A 94 -24.04 0.05 23.07
CA ASN A 94 -22.78 -0.70 23.15
C ASN A 94 -22.98 -2.22 23.23
N THR A 95 -24.20 -2.71 23.51
CA THR A 95 -24.55 -4.13 23.48
C THR A 95 -25.10 -4.58 22.11
N GLY A 96 -25.14 -3.67 21.12
CA GLY A 96 -25.64 -3.94 19.77
C GLY A 96 -27.16 -3.79 19.61
N ARG A 97 -27.90 -3.49 20.69
CA ARG A 97 -29.34 -3.27 20.63
C ARG A 97 -29.66 -1.99 19.86
N GLN A 98 -30.64 -2.06 18.96
CA GLN A 98 -31.07 -0.94 18.13
C GLN A 98 -32.54 -0.58 18.41
N GLN A 99 -32.84 0.71 18.47
CA GLN A 99 -34.19 1.24 18.70
C GLN A 99 -34.45 2.47 17.83
N ILE A 100 -35.64 2.57 17.25
CA ILE A 100 -36.12 3.76 16.56
C ILE A 100 -36.93 4.60 17.55
N LEU A 101 -36.66 5.91 17.59
CA LEU A 101 -37.35 6.92 18.40
C LEU A 101 -37.90 8.01 17.47
N GLY A 102 -39.19 8.31 17.58
CA GLY A 102 -39.87 9.24 16.66
C GLY A 102 -40.37 8.59 15.36
N THR A 103 -40.51 9.37 14.29
CA THR A 103 -41.00 8.88 12.98
C THR A 103 -39.87 8.68 11.97
N THR A 104 -40.19 8.05 10.85
CA THR A 104 -39.24 7.84 9.74
C THR A 104 -39.32 8.95 8.68
N GLY A 105 -39.75 10.16 9.05
CA GLY A 105 -39.97 11.26 8.11
C GLY A 105 -38.72 11.80 7.41
N VAL A 106 -38.98 12.48 6.28
CA VAL A 106 -38.16 13.48 5.55
C VAL A 106 -36.74 13.02 5.11
N PRO A 107 -35.99 13.83 4.31
CA PRO A 107 -34.80 13.32 3.61
C PRO A 107 -33.48 13.43 4.38
N ASN A 108 -33.25 14.53 5.09
CA ASN A 108 -31.90 14.82 5.60
C ASN A 108 -31.61 13.95 6.83
N SER A 109 -30.67 13.00 6.68
CA SER A 109 -30.21 12.13 7.76
C SER A 109 -28.73 12.37 8.05
N ALA A 110 -28.33 12.22 9.32
CA ALA A 110 -26.94 12.35 9.75
C ALA A 110 -26.57 11.28 10.78
N VAL A 111 -25.32 10.81 10.72
CA VAL A 111 -24.75 10.02 11.81
C VAL A 111 -24.15 10.97 12.84
N ALA A 112 -24.73 10.96 14.03
CA ALA A 112 -24.38 11.84 15.12
C ALA A 112 -23.52 11.13 16.17
N THR A 113 -22.56 10.31 15.73
CA THR A 113 -21.66 9.57 16.63
C THR A 113 -20.21 9.99 16.44
N PRO A 114 -19.44 10.28 17.51
CA PRO A 114 -18.04 10.67 17.40
C PRO A 114 -17.17 9.46 17.14
N CYS A 115 -16.16 9.66 16.33
CA CYS A 115 -15.11 8.67 16.16
C CYS A 115 -14.16 8.73 17.35
N ALA A 116 -14.36 7.86 18.33
CA ALA A 116 -13.45 7.75 19.47
C ALA A 116 -12.10 7.18 19.02
N SER A 117 -11.02 7.93 19.25
CA SER A 117 -9.64 7.49 18.99
C SER A 117 -9.12 6.51 20.06
N SER A 118 -9.77 6.45 21.23
CA SER A 118 -9.50 5.48 22.30
C SER A 118 -10.75 5.25 23.16
N GLY A 119 -11.34 4.05 23.09
CA GLY A 119 -12.52 3.64 23.87
C GLY A 119 -13.84 3.66 23.08
N GLN A 120 -14.88 3.04 23.63
CA GLN A 120 -16.21 3.05 23.01
C GLN A 120 -16.89 4.41 23.27
N PRO A 121 -17.43 5.07 22.23
CA PRO A 121 -18.19 6.30 22.42
C PRO A 121 -19.42 6.03 23.29
N ARG A 122 -19.72 6.95 24.18
CA ARG A 122 -20.89 6.93 25.06
C ARG A 122 -21.55 8.29 25.04
N LEU A 123 -22.85 8.34 24.74
CA LEU A 123 -23.62 9.56 24.85
C LEU A 123 -23.69 9.99 26.32
N LEU A 124 -23.25 11.21 26.59
CA LEU A 124 -23.20 11.80 27.92
C LEU A 124 -24.49 12.52 28.25
N TYR A 125 -24.87 13.49 27.41
CA TYR A 125 -26.11 14.25 27.50
C TYR A 125 -26.46 14.91 26.16
N ILE A 126 -27.61 15.58 26.12
CA ILE A 126 -28.10 16.32 24.95
C ILE A 126 -28.23 17.80 25.26
N THR A 127 -28.05 18.63 24.24
CA THR A 127 -28.41 20.05 24.25
C THR A 127 -29.21 20.34 22.98
N GLY A 128 -29.82 21.51 22.86
CA GLY A 128 -30.57 21.83 21.65
C GLY A 128 -31.50 23.01 21.80
N VAL A 129 -32.48 23.07 20.91
CA VAL A 129 -33.51 24.10 20.87
C VAL A 129 -34.87 23.42 20.76
N ALA A 130 -35.82 23.85 21.58
CA ALA A 130 -37.18 23.32 21.55
C ALA A 130 -38.22 24.42 21.78
N ALA A 131 -39.39 24.23 21.17
CA ALA A 131 -40.57 25.09 21.33
C ALA A 131 -41.82 24.21 21.30
N SER A 132 -42.71 24.40 20.32
CA SER A 132 -43.85 23.49 20.10
C SER A 132 -43.41 22.11 19.59
N TYR A 133 -42.21 22.03 18.99
CA TYR A 133 -41.55 20.81 18.55
C TYR A 133 -40.10 20.78 19.04
N LEU A 134 -39.42 19.65 18.86
CA LEU A 134 -37.97 19.57 19.01
C LEU A 134 -37.30 20.12 17.75
N GLU A 135 -36.78 21.34 17.84
CA GLU A 135 -36.28 22.05 16.67
C GLU A 135 -34.87 21.63 16.29
N SER A 136 -33.99 21.45 17.27
CA SER A 136 -32.67 20.91 17.04
C SER A 136 -32.10 20.14 18.22
N LEU A 137 -31.18 19.22 17.93
CA LEU A 137 -30.44 18.43 18.91
C LEU A 137 -28.93 18.48 18.66
N THR A 138 -28.17 18.66 19.72
CA THR A 138 -26.73 18.45 19.78
C THR A 138 -26.45 17.34 20.79
N PHE A 139 -25.64 16.37 20.38
CA PHE A 139 -25.24 15.25 21.21
C PHE A 139 -23.86 15.50 21.81
N VAL A 140 -23.76 15.38 23.13
CA VAL A 140 -22.49 15.51 23.84
C VAL A 140 -22.02 14.13 24.28
N TRP A 141 -20.83 13.77 23.82
CA TRP A 141 -20.27 12.44 23.94
C TRP A 141 -19.01 12.42 24.81
N THR A 142 -18.78 11.28 25.44
CA THR A 142 -17.52 10.92 26.10
C THR A 142 -17.03 9.55 25.61
N THR A 143 -15.84 9.14 26.03
CA THR A 143 -15.39 7.75 25.89
C THR A 143 -15.68 7.03 27.20
N ALA A 144 -16.31 5.86 27.12
CA ALA A 144 -16.47 5.04 28.32
C ALA A 144 -15.07 4.61 28.78
N PRO A 145 -14.70 4.77 30.07
CA PRO A 145 -13.56 4.04 30.61
C PRO A 145 -13.81 2.56 30.34
N ALA A 146 -12.79 1.82 29.90
CA ALA A 146 -12.92 0.39 29.67
C ALA A 146 -13.49 -0.24 30.94
N MET A 147 -14.75 -0.67 30.91
CA MET A 147 -15.30 -1.35 32.07
C MET A 147 -14.41 -2.57 32.33
N PRO A 148 -13.97 -2.82 33.57
CA PRO A 148 -13.38 -4.09 33.91
C PRO A 148 -14.43 -5.15 33.59
N GLN A 149 -14.21 -5.90 32.51
CA GLN A 149 -15.07 -7.01 32.13
C GLN A 149 -15.13 -7.96 33.33
N PRO A 150 -16.31 -8.23 33.92
CA PRO A 150 -16.43 -9.37 34.81
C PRO A 150 -16.02 -10.61 34.02
N SER A 151 -15.04 -11.36 34.53
CA SER A 151 -14.49 -12.54 33.88
C SER A 151 -15.62 -13.49 33.49
N PRO A 152 -15.83 -13.78 32.18
CA PRO A 152 -16.88 -14.69 31.77
C PRO A 152 -16.54 -16.10 32.25
N PRO A 153 -17.53 -16.89 32.73
CA PRO A 153 -17.33 -18.32 32.92
C PRO A 153 -16.98 -18.98 31.57
N PRO A 154 -16.12 -20.01 31.56
CA PRO A 154 -15.66 -20.64 30.33
C PRO A 154 -16.85 -21.21 29.54
N PRO A 155 -17.04 -20.82 28.26
CA PRO A 155 -18.10 -21.39 27.45
C PRO A 155 -17.77 -22.85 27.08
N PRO A 156 -18.77 -23.74 27.00
CA PRO A 156 -18.59 -25.03 26.36
C PRO A 156 -18.24 -24.83 24.88
N LEU A 157 -17.27 -25.62 24.41
CA LEU A 157 -16.75 -25.59 23.04
C LEU A 157 -17.80 -26.05 22.03
N SER A 158 -18.56 -25.10 21.49
CA SER A 158 -19.32 -25.29 20.26
C SER A 158 -18.54 -24.68 19.08
N PRO A 159 -18.59 -25.27 17.87
CA PRO A 159 -17.92 -24.73 16.70
C PRO A 159 -18.44 -23.33 16.38
N VAL A 160 -17.56 -22.34 16.45
CA VAL A 160 -17.84 -20.96 16.06
C VAL A 160 -18.15 -20.96 14.57
N THR A 161 -19.42 -20.80 14.23
CA THR A 161 -19.84 -20.48 12.87
C THR A 161 -19.45 -19.03 12.64
N ILE A 162 -18.42 -18.77 11.82
CA ILE A 162 -18.03 -17.41 11.46
C ILE A 162 -19.19 -16.83 10.63
N SER A 163 -20.03 -16.01 11.25
CA SER A 163 -21.08 -15.27 10.54
C SER A 163 -20.43 -14.39 9.48
N ALA A 164 -21.04 -14.31 8.29
CA ALA A 164 -20.56 -13.50 7.19
C ALA A 164 -20.19 -12.07 7.65
N PRO A 165 -19.13 -11.46 7.10
CA PRO A 165 -18.68 -10.15 7.54
C PRO A 165 -19.81 -9.12 7.37
N GLU A 166 -20.16 -8.45 8.46
CA GLU A 166 -21.26 -7.50 8.54
C GLU A 166 -21.05 -6.37 7.52
N ILE A 167 -22.00 -6.25 6.57
CA ILE A 167 -22.07 -5.10 5.66
C ILE A 167 -22.74 -3.96 6.43
N LEU A 168 -22.06 -2.83 6.53
CA LEU A 168 -22.60 -1.65 7.19
C LEU A 168 -23.07 -0.66 6.12
N VAL A 169 -24.36 -0.36 6.10
CA VAL A 169 -24.94 0.67 5.23
C VAL A 169 -25.16 1.93 6.06
N ILE A 170 -24.54 3.04 5.65
CA ILE A 170 -24.61 4.32 6.35
C ILE A 170 -25.42 5.33 5.54
N GLY A 171 -26.45 5.85 6.20
CA GLY A 171 -27.25 6.99 5.76
C GLY A 171 -28.21 6.70 4.61
N THR A 172 -29.05 7.68 4.32
CA THR A 172 -29.76 7.89 3.05
C THR A 172 -29.77 9.41 2.87
N PHE A 173 -28.88 9.90 2.02
CA PHE A 173 -28.62 11.32 1.81
C PHE A 173 -29.29 11.78 0.52
N GLY A 174 -30.08 12.86 0.58
CA GLY A 174 -30.95 13.31 -0.52
C GLY A 174 -32.42 12.95 -0.30
N GLY A 175 -33.33 13.41 -1.18
CA GLY A 175 -34.77 13.34 -0.92
C GLY A 175 -35.67 12.85 -2.05
N GLY A 176 -35.15 12.52 -3.22
CA GLY A 176 -35.97 12.05 -4.34
C GLY A 176 -36.39 10.56 -4.23
N ASN A 177 -37.57 10.23 -4.75
CA ASN A 177 -38.13 8.88 -4.81
C ASN A 177 -37.98 8.24 -6.20
N ASP A 178 -36.86 8.49 -6.87
CA ASP A 178 -36.60 7.97 -8.22
C ASP A 178 -36.31 6.45 -8.23
N ALA A 179 -35.93 5.92 -9.39
CA ALA A 179 -35.60 4.51 -9.55
C ALA A 179 -34.45 4.09 -8.62
N ALA A 180 -34.67 3.03 -7.84
CA ALA A 180 -33.67 2.51 -6.91
C ALA A 180 -32.50 1.84 -7.64
N PHE A 181 -31.30 1.97 -7.07
CA PHE A 181 -30.10 1.28 -7.54
C PHE A 181 -29.30 0.69 -6.38
N VAL A 182 -28.50 -0.34 -6.70
CA VAL A 182 -27.50 -0.94 -5.82
C VAL A 182 -26.24 -1.17 -6.65
N GLN A 183 -25.10 -0.66 -6.19
CA GLN A 183 -23.82 -0.86 -6.83
C GLN A 183 -22.73 -1.07 -5.78
N GLU A 184 -22.38 -2.32 -5.51
CA GLU A 184 -21.44 -2.70 -4.47
C GLU A 184 -20.54 -3.87 -4.91
N GLU A 185 -19.40 -4.05 -4.24
CA GLU A 185 -18.53 -5.21 -4.43
C GLU A 185 -19.31 -6.50 -4.17
N HIS A 186 -19.71 -7.18 -5.25
CA HIS A 186 -20.36 -8.48 -5.15
C HIS A 186 -19.42 -9.47 -4.45
N VAL A 187 -19.90 -10.15 -3.42
CA VAL A 187 -19.30 -11.44 -3.04
C VAL A 187 -19.92 -12.44 -3.99
N ALA A 188 -19.11 -13.09 -4.82
CA ALA A 188 -19.64 -14.16 -5.66
C ALA A 188 -20.31 -15.22 -4.77
N SER A 189 -21.33 -15.92 -5.26
CA SER A 189 -21.97 -17.02 -4.51
C SER A 189 -20.98 -18.10 -4.07
N SER A 190 -19.81 -18.17 -4.70
CA SER A 190 -18.67 -19.00 -4.34
C SER A 190 -17.88 -18.53 -3.10
N GLY A 191 -18.26 -17.41 -2.48
CA GLY A 191 -17.51 -16.79 -1.38
C GLY A 191 -16.24 -16.07 -1.82
N ALA A 192 -15.90 -16.09 -3.11
CA ALA A 192 -14.78 -15.32 -3.64
C ALA A 192 -15.10 -13.81 -3.59
N PRO A 193 -14.17 -12.98 -3.09
CA PRO A 193 -14.35 -11.53 -3.13
C PRO A 193 -14.41 -11.10 -4.59
N GLY A 194 -15.51 -10.44 -5.00
CA GLY A 194 -15.63 -9.88 -6.34
C GLY A 194 -14.66 -8.72 -6.59
N PRO A 195 -14.71 -8.14 -7.80
CA PRO A 195 -13.81 -7.07 -8.19
C PRO A 195 -13.92 -5.90 -7.21
N ARG A 196 -12.76 -5.41 -6.74
CA ARG A 196 -12.69 -4.34 -5.73
C ARG A 196 -13.05 -2.99 -6.34
N LEU A 197 -13.59 -2.09 -5.54
CA LEU A 197 -13.77 -0.68 -5.91
C LEU A 197 -12.39 -0.07 -6.22
N THR A 198 -12.19 0.41 -7.45
CA THR A 198 -10.95 1.04 -7.93
C THR A 198 -11.12 2.49 -8.36
N GLY A 199 -12.36 3.00 -8.45
CA GLY A 199 -12.59 4.38 -8.82
C GLY A 199 -14.05 4.81 -8.66
N ILE A 200 -14.26 6.12 -8.55
CA ILE A 200 -15.56 6.76 -8.51
C ILE A 200 -15.48 8.00 -9.39
N ARG A 201 -16.48 8.23 -10.23
CA ARG A 201 -16.63 9.49 -10.95
C ARG A 201 -18.06 9.99 -10.86
N VAL A 202 -18.22 11.30 -10.94
CA VAL A 202 -19.51 11.97 -10.95
C VAL A 202 -19.58 12.91 -12.14
N LEU A 203 -20.75 12.96 -12.78
CA LEU A 203 -21.14 14.05 -13.67
C LEU A 203 -21.95 15.03 -12.82
N SER A 204 -21.61 16.31 -12.89
CA SER A 204 -22.25 17.31 -12.05
C SER A 204 -22.43 18.66 -12.74
N GLY A 205 -23.51 19.32 -12.35
CA GLY A 205 -23.83 20.71 -12.62
C GLY A 205 -24.06 21.45 -11.31
N SER A 206 -25.30 21.82 -11.02
CA SER A 206 -25.66 22.36 -9.69
C SER A 206 -25.80 21.26 -8.61
N TRP A 207 -25.98 20.02 -9.04
CA TRP A 207 -26.09 18.80 -8.23
C TRP A 207 -25.24 17.70 -8.89
N ILE A 208 -25.11 16.54 -8.25
CA ILE A 208 -24.62 15.34 -8.94
C ILE A 208 -25.73 14.85 -9.87
N ASP A 209 -25.54 15.01 -11.17
CA ASP A 209 -26.44 14.51 -12.20
C ASP A 209 -26.36 12.99 -12.31
N ALA A 210 -25.14 12.46 -12.26
CA ALA A 210 -24.91 11.02 -12.24
C ALA A 210 -23.63 10.60 -11.54
N ILE A 211 -23.58 9.34 -11.12
CA ILE A 211 -22.42 8.71 -10.50
C ILE A 211 -22.10 7.36 -11.15
N GLN A 212 -20.81 7.03 -11.23
CA GLN A 212 -20.32 5.73 -11.67
C GLN A 212 -19.24 5.23 -10.73
N PHE A 213 -19.20 3.91 -10.55
CA PHE A 213 -18.20 3.20 -9.78
C PHE A 213 -17.41 2.28 -10.70
N GLN A 214 -16.11 2.23 -10.50
CA GLN A 214 -15.21 1.34 -11.20
C GLN A 214 -14.87 0.16 -10.29
N PHE A 215 -15.11 -1.06 -10.75
CA PHE A 215 -14.72 -2.27 -10.02
C PHE A 215 -13.72 -3.06 -10.84
N GLY A 216 -12.53 -3.33 -10.27
CA GLY A 216 -11.47 -4.05 -10.96
C GLY A 216 -11.02 -3.39 -12.27
N GLY A 217 -11.08 -2.06 -12.35
CA GLY A 217 -10.75 -1.30 -13.57
C GLY A 217 -11.89 -1.13 -14.57
N LEU A 218 -13.05 -1.76 -14.36
CA LEU A 218 -14.21 -1.63 -15.26
C LEU A 218 -15.26 -0.69 -14.67
N TRP A 219 -15.66 0.33 -15.44
CA TRP A 219 -16.74 1.24 -15.05
C TRP A 219 -18.09 0.54 -15.16
N GLY A 220 -18.87 0.58 -14.08
CA GLY A 220 -20.24 0.12 -14.08
C GLY A 220 -21.21 1.09 -14.76
N PRO A 221 -22.52 0.80 -14.72
CA PRO A 221 -23.53 1.67 -15.33
C PRO A 221 -23.55 3.05 -14.69
N GLN A 222 -23.91 4.05 -15.48
CA GLN A 222 -24.18 5.40 -14.99
C GLN A 222 -25.50 5.44 -14.23
N LEU A 223 -25.46 5.94 -13.00
CA LEU A 223 -26.60 6.05 -12.10
C LEU A 223 -27.00 7.52 -12.00
N GLY A 224 -28.10 7.90 -12.66
CA GLY A 224 -28.57 9.28 -12.77
C GLY A 224 -28.75 9.72 -14.23
N GLY A 225 -28.89 11.03 -14.45
CA GLY A 225 -29.18 11.60 -15.76
C GLY A 225 -27.95 11.75 -16.65
N LEU A 226 -28.17 12.22 -17.88
CA LEU A 226 -27.11 12.57 -18.84
C LEU A 226 -26.63 14.03 -18.69
N GLY A 227 -27.15 14.75 -17.69
CA GLY A 227 -26.78 16.13 -17.38
C GLY A 227 -25.40 16.24 -16.73
N GLY A 228 -24.99 17.48 -16.43
CA GLY A 228 -23.72 17.78 -15.80
C GLY A 228 -22.55 17.79 -16.78
N GLY A 229 -21.93 18.95 -16.99
CA GLY A 229 -20.77 19.08 -17.88
C GLY A 229 -19.43 18.83 -17.18
N VAL A 230 -19.41 18.88 -15.84
CA VAL A 230 -18.18 18.74 -15.07
C VAL A 230 -18.06 17.31 -14.57
N VAL A 231 -17.03 16.62 -15.06
CA VAL A 231 -16.65 15.31 -14.56
C VAL A 231 -15.63 15.49 -13.44
N SER A 232 -15.97 15.04 -12.23
CA SER A 232 -15.00 14.89 -11.13
C SER A 232 -14.73 13.41 -10.92
N GLU A 233 -13.47 13.02 -10.78
CA GLU A 233 -13.06 11.61 -10.71
C GLU A 233 -12.04 11.37 -9.60
N LEU A 234 -12.19 10.24 -8.91
CA LEU A 234 -11.23 9.66 -7.98
C LEU A 234 -10.89 8.24 -8.45
N LEU A 235 -9.68 8.05 -8.96
CA LEU A 235 -9.10 6.71 -9.18
C LEU A 235 -8.25 6.32 -7.97
N LEU A 236 -8.46 5.12 -7.44
CA LEU A 236 -7.72 4.58 -6.30
C LEU A 236 -6.45 3.87 -6.79
N ALA A 237 -5.33 4.17 -6.14
CA ALA A 237 -4.08 3.44 -6.35
C ALA A 237 -4.20 2.00 -5.82
N VAL A 238 -3.29 1.12 -6.25
CA VAL A 238 -3.26 -0.28 -5.78
C VAL A 238 -3.10 -0.31 -4.25
N GLY A 239 -4.04 -0.96 -3.57
CA GLY A 239 -4.06 -1.05 -2.10
C GLY A 239 -4.66 0.16 -1.38
N GLU A 240 -4.93 1.25 -2.10
CA GLU A 240 -5.67 2.39 -1.57
C GLU A 240 -7.15 2.05 -1.46
N VAL A 241 -7.76 2.50 -0.37
CA VAL A 241 -9.20 2.33 -0.13
C VAL A 241 -9.79 3.62 0.39
N ILE A 242 -11.09 3.86 0.15
CA ILE A 242 -11.80 4.98 0.74
C ILE A 242 -12.15 4.60 2.19
N ILE A 243 -11.68 5.40 3.15
CA ILE A 243 -11.81 5.13 4.59
C ILE A 243 -12.78 6.06 5.32
N SER A 244 -13.16 7.15 4.66
CA SER A 244 -14.13 8.12 5.15
C SER A 244 -14.82 8.79 3.97
N ALA A 245 -16.06 9.19 4.18
CA ALA A 245 -16.83 9.95 3.22
C ALA A 245 -17.76 10.91 3.97
N SER A 246 -17.98 12.09 3.40
CA SER A 246 -19.02 13.03 3.80
C SER A 246 -19.91 13.32 2.59
N VAL A 247 -21.20 13.50 2.82
CA VAL A 247 -22.18 13.77 1.77
C VAL A 247 -22.82 15.13 2.01
N VAL A 248 -22.88 15.93 0.95
CA VAL A 248 -23.68 17.17 0.92
C VAL A 248 -24.95 16.84 0.14
N SER A 249 -26.11 17.11 0.72
CA SER A 249 -27.39 16.85 0.05
C SER A 249 -28.49 17.78 0.54
N GLY A 250 -29.39 18.16 -0.36
CA GLY A 250 -30.70 18.73 -0.06
C GLY A 250 -31.82 17.84 -0.63
N ALA A 251 -32.57 18.37 -1.60
CA ALA A 251 -33.52 17.54 -2.37
C ALA A 251 -32.82 16.45 -3.20
N TYR A 252 -31.59 16.73 -3.65
CA TYR A 252 -30.71 15.83 -4.39
C TYR A 252 -29.34 15.76 -3.70
N VAL A 253 -28.48 14.85 -4.15
CA VAL A 253 -27.08 14.78 -3.69
C VAL A 253 -26.26 15.86 -4.41
N ASP A 254 -25.61 16.73 -3.65
CA ASP A 254 -24.85 17.87 -4.17
C ASP A 254 -23.38 17.52 -4.37
N ALA A 255 -22.77 16.82 -3.39
CA ALA A 255 -21.35 16.48 -3.42
C ALA A 255 -21.01 15.27 -2.53
N LEU A 256 -19.94 14.57 -2.89
CA LEU A 256 -19.27 13.56 -2.06
C LEU A 256 -17.85 14.03 -1.73
N ILE A 257 -17.48 14.06 -0.46
CA ILE A 257 -16.12 14.37 -0.02
C ILE A 257 -15.52 13.08 0.52
N LEU A 258 -14.54 12.53 -0.17
CA LEU A 258 -13.98 11.21 0.10
C LEU A 258 -12.56 11.33 0.63
N THR A 259 -12.24 10.63 1.72
CA THR A 259 -10.87 10.52 2.22
C THR A 259 -10.38 9.08 2.11
N THR A 260 -9.17 8.89 1.57
CA THR A 260 -8.59 7.57 1.33
C THR A 260 -7.58 7.16 2.39
N SER A 261 -7.21 5.88 2.39
CA SER A 261 -6.16 5.33 3.27
C SER A 261 -4.77 5.90 2.99
N PHE A 262 -4.59 6.63 1.88
CA PHE A 262 -3.37 7.35 1.55
C PHE A 262 -3.48 8.84 1.89
N ASN A 263 -4.48 9.21 2.72
CA ASN A 263 -4.73 10.56 3.18
C ASN A 263 -5.05 11.56 2.05
N ARG A 264 -5.51 11.07 0.88
CA ARG A 264 -6.05 11.94 -0.17
C ARG A 264 -7.48 12.30 0.18
N THR A 265 -7.83 13.57 0.07
CA THR A 265 -9.21 14.04 0.19
C THR A 265 -9.65 14.63 -1.14
N VAL A 266 -10.74 14.10 -1.69
CA VAL A 266 -11.28 14.51 -2.99
C VAL A 266 -12.76 14.84 -2.85
N ALA A 267 -13.13 16.04 -3.30
CA ALA A 267 -14.52 16.45 -3.44
C ALA A 267 -15.00 16.12 -4.86
N LEU A 268 -16.14 15.44 -4.96
CA LEU A 268 -16.80 15.05 -6.19
C LEU A 268 -18.15 15.79 -6.25
N GLY A 269 -18.29 16.73 -7.19
CA GLY A 269 -19.46 17.60 -7.32
C GLY A 269 -19.20 19.07 -6.89
N PRO A 270 -20.17 19.98 -7.06
CA PRO A 270 -20.01 21.43 -6.87
C PRO A 270 -19.76 21.91 -5.43
N GLY A 271 -19.82 21.05 -4.40
CA GLY A 271 -19.25 21.34 -3.08
C GLY A 271 -19.94 22.42 -2.24
N ARG A 272 -21.27 22.38 -2.10
CA ARG A 272 -21.99 23.28 -1.16
C ARG A 272 -21.85 22.78 0.28
N THR A 273 -21.93 23.66 1.27
CA THR A 273 -21.88 23.29 2.71
C THR A 273 -23.27 23.44 3.34
N PRO A 274 -23.58 22.71 4.43
CA PRO A 274 -22.71 21.81 5.19
C PRO A 274 -22.71 20.35 4.71
N ALA A 275 -21.54 19.70 4.78
CA ALA A 275 -21.40 18.26 4.52
C ALA A 275 -21.68 17.44 5.78
N VAL A 276 -22.41 16.33 5.63
CA VAL A 276 -22.71 15.39 6.71
C VAL A 276 -21.72 14.23 6.65
N LEU A 277 -21.06 13.93 7.77
CA LEU A 277 -20.15 12.79 7.85
C LEU A 277 -20.93 11.48 7.65
N ALA A 278 -20.51 10.68 6.68
CA ALA A 278 -21.10 9.41 6.27
C ALA A 278 -20.09 8.25 6.40
N ALA A 279 -19.16 8.37 7.35
CA ALA A 279 -18.08 7.43 7.60
C ALA A 279 -18.38 6.49 8.80
N PRO A 280 -17.95 5.22 8.75
CA PRO A 280 -17.91 4.35 9.90
C PRO A 280 -16.83 4.82 10.87
N CYS A 281 -17.12 4.76 12.17
CA CYS A 281 -16.12 4.97 13.20
C CYS A 281 -15.60 3.61 13.73
N PRO A 282 -14.29 3.46 14.00
CA PRO A 282 -13.22 4.44 13.72
C PRO A 282 -12.95 4.62 12.22
N PRO A 283 -12.58 5.83 11.76
CA PRO A 283 -12.13 6.06 10.40
C PRO A 283 -10.96 5.12 10.08
N GLY A 284 -11.03 4.41 8.95
CA GLY A 284 -9.99 3.46 8.55
C GLY A 284 -10.19 2.01 9.01
N SER A 285 -11.11 1.73 9.94
CA SER A 285 -11.48 0.34 10.29
C SER A 285 -12.34 -0.32 9.22
N TYR A 286 -13.04 0.49 8.44
CA TYR A 286 -13.85 0.08 7.31
C TYR A 286 -13.30 0.66 6.01
N ARG A 287 -13.71 0.06 4.90
CA ARG A 287 -13.53 0.61 3.56
C ARG A 287 -14.88 0.71 2.86
N LEU A 288 -15.05 1.75 2.06
CA LEU A 288 -16.19 1.88 1.16
C LEU A 288 -16.10 0.76 0.11
N VAL A 289 -17.20 0.04 -0.08
CA VAL A 289 -17.29 -1.04 -1.07
C VAL A 289 -18.42 -0.82 -2.07
N GLY A 290 -19.21 0.23 -1.91
CA GLY A 290 -20.31 0.51 -2.82
C GLY A 290 -21.26 1.56 -2.31
N VAL A 291 -22.37 1.68 -3.02
CA VAL A 291 -23.49 2.57 -2.71
C VAL A 291 -24.82 1.93 -3.03
N ARG A 292 -25.87 2.45 -2.40
CA ARG A 292 -27.28 2.19 -2.71
C ARG A 292 -28.00 3.52 -2.79
N GLY A 293 -29.16 3.59 -3.42
CA GLY A 293 -29.89 4.86 -3.48
C GLY A 293 -30.99 4.88 -4.52
N THR A 294 -31.38 6.09 -4.92
CA THR A 294 -32.33 6.35 -6.00
C THR A 294 -31.74 7.37 -6.97
N ALA A 295 -31.99 7.19 -8.26
CA ALA A 295 -31.51 8.10 -9.29
C ALA A 295 -32.50 8.22 -10.45
N GLY A 296 -32.64 9.44 -10.95
CA GLY A 296 -33.50 9.80 -12.09
C GLY A 296 -32.74 10.74 -13.01
N THR A 297 -33.23 11.96 -13.21
CA THR A 297 -32.46 13.02 -13.89
C THR A 297 -31.23 13.44 -13.08
N TYR A 298 -31.27 13.30 -11.76
CA TYR A 298 -30.17 13.56 -10.83
C TYR A 298 -29.95 12.37 -9.91
N LEU A 299 -28.84 12.38 -9.16
CA LEU A 299 -28.64 11.48 -8.04
C LEU A 299 -29.53 11.93 -6.86
N SER A 300 -30.67 11.27 -6.70
CA SER A 300 -31.72 11.66 -5.75
C SER A 300 -31.43 11.25 -4.33
N GLN A 301 -30.94 10.02 -4.13
CA GLN A 301 -30.52 9.54 -2.83
C GLN A 301 -29.25 8.70 -2.94
N VAL A 302 -28.40 8.75 -1.91
CA VAL A 302 -27.25 7.85 -1.78
C VAL A 302 -27.10 7.36 -0.33
N SER A 303 -26.78 6.08 -0.20
CA SER A 303 -26.40 5.37 1.02
C SER A 303 -25.04 4.75 0.77
N LEU A 304 -24.11 4.88 1.72
CA LEU A 304 -22.74 4.38 1.55
C LEU A 304 -22.60 2.99 2.16
N VAL A 305 -22.04 2.04 1.40
CA VAL A 305 -21.90 0.64 1.82
C VAL A 305 -20.45 0.36 2.22
N TRP A 306 -20.25 -0.12 3.44
CA TRP A 306 -18.95 -0.29 4.07
C TRP A 306 -18.71 -1.74 4.49
N ARG A 307 -17.44 -2.18 4.44
CA ARG A 307 -17.00 -3.46 5.00
C ARG A 307 -15.76 -3.30 5.87
N PRO A 308 -15.56 -4.16 6.88
CA PRO A 308 -14.32 -4.18 7.67
C PRO A 308 -13.08 -4.34 6.78
N ARG A 309 -12.02 -3.60 7.06
CA ARG A 309 -10.77 -3.63 6.28
C ARG A 309 -10.00 -4.95 6.44
N GLY A 310 -10.19 -5.66 7.56
CA GLY A 310 -9.47 -6.89 7.92
C GLY A 310 -9.94 -8.19 7.25
N SER A 311 -11.20 -8.29 6.82
CA SER A 311 -11.74 -9.54 6.24
C SER A 311 -11.31 -9.77 4.79
N ALA A 312 -11.10 -8.69 4.03
CA ALA A 312 -10.73 -8.78 2.62
C ALA A 312 -9.25 -9.14 2.37
N ALA A 313 -8.33 -8.74 3.27
CA ALA A 313 -6.92 -9.08 3.14
C ALA A 313 -6.67 -10.59 3.33
N ALA A 314 -7.34 -11.19 4.32
CA ALA A 314 -7.29 -12.63 4.57
C ALA A 314 -7.97 -13.44 3.45
N ALA A 315 -9.14 -13.00 2.94
CA ALA A 315 -9.83 -13.68 1.84
C ALA A 315 -9.11 -13.57 0.49
N ALA A 316 -8.51 -12.40 0.18
CA ALA A 316 -7.69 -12.23 -1.03
C ALA A 316 -6.40 -13.05 -0.97
N GLN A 317 -5.77 -13.18 0.21
CA GLN A 317 -4.65 -14.11 0.42
C GLN A 317 -5.07 -15.58 0.21
N ALA A 318 -6.26 -15.98 0.67
CA ALA A 318 -6.76 -17.34 0.48
C ALA A 318 -7.09 -17.66 -0.99
N ALA A 319 -7.71 -16.72 -1.73
CA ALA A 319 -8.04 -16.89 -3.14
C ALA A 319 -6.77 -16.94 -4.04
N ALA A 320 -5.78 -16.08 -3.77
CA ALA A 320 -4.51 -16.10 -4.48
C ALA A 320 -3.72 -17.40 -4.21
N ALA A 321 -3.79 -17.94 -2.98
CA ALA A 321 -3.19 -19.22 -2.64
C ALA A 321 -3.89 -20.41 -3.35
N ALA A 322 -5.22 -20.36 -3.50
CA ALA A 322 -5.99 -21.40 -4.19
C ALA A 322 -5.73 -21.42 -5.72
N GLU A 323 -5.61 -20.25 -6.35
CA GLU A 323 -5.27 -20.15 -7.79
C GLU A 323 -3.82 -20.61 -8.06
N ALA A 324 -2.88 -20.27 -7.17
CA ALA A 324 -1.50 -20.76 -7.25
C ALA A 324 -1.41 -22.29 -7.07
N ALA A 325 -2.22 -22.87 -6.17
CA ALA A 325 -2.31 -24.32 -5.99
C ALA A 325 -2.90 -25.04 -7.22
N ALA A 326 -3.91 -24.46 -7.87
CA ALA A 326 -4.50 -25.02 -9.09
C ALA A 326 -3.52 -25.02 -10.28
N ARG A 327 -2.66 -24.00 -10.41
CA ARG A 327 -1.60 -23.95 -11.43
C ARG A 327 -0.43 -24.90 -11.14
N ALA A 328 -0.17 -25.22 -9.87
CA ALA A 328 0.84 -26.20 -9.47
C ALA A 328 0.39 -27.65 -9.74
N ALA A 329 -0.92 -27.93 -9.69
CA ALA A 329 -1.47 -29.27 -9.91
C ALA A 329 -1.41 -29.76 -11.38
N GLY A 330 -1.09 -28.88 -12.33
CA GLY A 330 -1.02 -29.21 -13.77
C GLY A 330 0.31 -29.78 -14.27
N TRP A 331 1.32 -29.94 -13.42
CA TRP A 331 2.65 -30.40 -13.83
C TRP A 331 2.74 -31.93 -13.72
N ARG A 332 2.81 -32.63 -14.87
CA ARG A 332 3.19 -34.06 -14.94
C ARG A 332 4.64 -34.17 -15.39
N CYS A 333 5.45 -34.94 -14.66
CA CYS A 333 6.78 -35.34 -15.08
C CYS A 333 6.69 -36.61 -15.94
N GLU A 334 7.15 -36.56 -17.18
CA GLU A 334 7.54 -37.75 -17.95
C GLU A 334 9.04 -38.03 -17.71
N TYR A 335 9.37 -39.27 -17.36
CA TYR A 335 10.73 -39.72 -17.10
C TYR A 335 11.45 -40.10 -18.40
N GLY A 336 12.66 -39.57 -18.61
CA GLY A 336 13.54 -39.96 -19.71
C GLY A 336 14.99 -39.49 -19.55
N LEU A 337 15.83 -40.40 -19.02
CA LEU A 337 17.28 -40.62 -19.25
C LEU A 337 18.37 -39.65 -18.71
N ASN A 338 19.09 -40.18 -17.70
CA ASN A 338 20.54 -40.19 -17.43
C ASN A 338 21.39 -38.91 -17.52
N SER A 339 21.83 -38.41 -16.35
CA SER A 339 23.15 -37.77 -16.16
C SER A 339 23.63 -38.00 -14.72
N VAL A 340 24.81 -38.60 -14.59
CA VAL A 340 25.49 -39.04 -13.35
C VAL A 340 26.32 -37.88 -12.77
N ILE A 341 26.31 -37.66 -11.45
CA ILE A 341 27.30 -36.83 -10.74
C ILE A 341 28.15 -37.75 -9.84
N ARG A 342 29.46 -37.83 -10.09
CA ARG A 342 30.44 -38.35 -9.12
C ARG A 342 30.88 -37.21 -8.21
N ALA A 343 30.79 -37.41 -6.90
CA ALA A 343 31.49 -36.58 -5.92
C ALA A 343 32.95 -37.04 -5.80
N GLN A 344 33.91 -36.12 -5.99
CA GLN A 344 35.29 -36.31 -5.57
C GLN A 344 35.39 -35.92 -4.08
N THR A 345 35.58 -36.91 -3.21
CA THR A 345 35.95 -36.67 -1.81
C THR A 345 37.47 -36.66 -1.71
N SER A 346 38.08 -35.47 -1.51
CA SER A 346 39.40 -35.39 -0.90
C SER A 346 39.21 -35.27 0.61
N ALA A 347 39.49 -36.37 1.32
CA ALA A 347 39.67 -36.36 2.76
C ALA A 347 41.03 -35.71 3.07
N GLY A 348 40.99 -34.58 3.77
CA GLY A 348 42.16 -33.91 4.33
C GLY A 348 41.73 -33.14 5.59
N ALA A 349 42.20 -33.59 6.73
CA ALA A 349 41.73 -33.23 8.07
C ALA A 349 41.88 -31.74 8.43
N GLY A 350 40.92 -31.21 9.18
CA GLY A 350 41.13 -30.05 10.05
C GLY A 350 40.05 -28.96 10.00
N GLY A 351 38.90 -29.22 10.62
CA GLY A 351 37.97 -28.17 11.10
C GLY A 351 37.04 -27.57 10.06
N SER A 352 35.84 -28.15 9.90
CA SER A 352 34.70 -27.43 9.31
C SER A 352 33.56 -27.35 10.31
N SER A 353 33.13 -26.12 10.58
CA SER A 353 31.82 -25.84 11.17
C SER A 353 30.74 -26.41 10.25
N ASN A 354 29.74 -27.07 10.85
CA ASN A 354 28.57 -27.59 10.17
C ASN A 354 27.82 -26.46 9.44
N LEU A 355 28.08 -26.25 8.16
CA LEU A 355 27.22 -25.47 7.28
C LEU A 355 26.03 -26.36 6.91
N GLN A 356 24.89 -26.16 7.57
CA GLN A 356 23.65 -26.78 7.14
C GLN A 356 23.17 -26.10 5.84
N PRO A 357 22.78 -26.87 4.79
CA PRO A 357 22.22 -26.31 3.58
C PRO A 357 20.90 -25.60 3.88
N GLN A 358 20.71 -24.42 3.31
CA GLN A 358 19.46 -23.67 3.42
C GLN A 358 18.47 -24.22 2.42
N CYS A 359 17.30 -24.68 2.86
CA CYS A 359 16.31 -25.28 1.98
C CYS A 359 14.99 -24.50 1.98
N LEU A 360 14.45 -24.26 0.79
CA LEU A 360 13.10 -23.75 0.56
C LEU A 360 12.19 -24.94 0.23
N THR A 361 11.20 -25.22 1.09
CA THR A 361 10.22 -26.28 0.83
C THR A 361 8.90 -25.69 0.34
N LEU A 362 8.47 -26.08 -0.85
CA LEU A 362 7.21 -25.68 -1.46
C LEU A 362 6.47 -26.95 -1.91
N ALA A 363 5.27 -27.19 -1.37
CA ALA A 363 4.41 -28.32 -1.75
C ALA A 363 5.10 -29.70 -1.77
N GLY A 364 5.97 -29.97 -0.79
CA GLY A 364 6.71 -31.25 -0.69
C GLY A 364 7.98 -31.34 -1.54
N GLN A 365 8.37 -30.29 -2.26
CA GLN A 365 9.67 -30.20 -2.94
C GLN A 365 10.63 -29.30 -2.17
N THR A 366 11.86 -29.75 -1.98
CA THR A 366 12.89 -29.08 -1.17
C THR A 366 14.00 -28.59 -2.10
N SER A 367 14.16 -27.27 -2.27
CA SER A 367 15.27 -26.70 -3.04
C SER A 367 16.33 -26.19 -2.07
N CYS A 368 17.57 -26.67 -2.16
CA CYS A 368 18.63 -26.28 -1.23
C CYS A 368 19.73 -25.46 -1.91
N LEU A 369 20.23 -24.44 -1.21
CA LEU A 369 21.47 -23.71 -1.54
C LEU A 369 22.62 -24.38 -0.78
N GLN A 370 23.62 -24.89 -1.50
CA GLN A 370 24.80 -25.46 -0.89
C GLN A 370 25.85 -24.36 -0.65
N GLY A 371 26.27 -24.20 0.61
CA GLY A 371 27.37 -23.32 0.98
C GLY A 371 28.71 -23.98 0.71
N GLY A 372 29.48 -23.41 -0.22
CA GLY A 372 30.84 -23.80 -0.55
C GLY A 372 31.08 -23.85 -2.06
N CYS A 373 31.48 -22.71 -2.63
CA CYS A 373 31.88 -22.51 -4.03
C CYS A 373 30.78 -22.80 -5.08
N GLY A 374 30.08 -21.73 -5.52
CA GLY A 374 29.19 -21.75 -6.68
C GLY A 374 27.71 -21.65 -6.30
N SER A 375 27.13 -20.47 -6.48
CA SER A 375 25.70 -20.21 -6.30
C SER A 375 24.88 -20.85 -7.42
N GLY A 376 24.46 -22.10 -7.22
CA GLY A 376 23.44 -22.79 -8.01
C GLY A 376 22.29 -23.28 -7.14
N LEU A 377 21.05 -23.02 -7.54
CA LEU A 377 19.84 -23.54 -6.90
C LEU A 377 19.61 -24.98 -7.35
N LEU A 378 19.87 -25.97 -6.50
CA LEU A 378 19.57 -27.38 -6.78
C LEU A 378 18.18 -27.74 -6.24
N ARG A 379 17.33 -28.30 -7.11
CA ARG A 379 16.04 -28.89 -6.73
C ARG A 379 16.25 -30.32 -6.24
N CYS A 380 15.87 -30.63 -5.00
CA CYS A 380 15.76 -32.00 -4.52
C CYS A 380 14.27 -32.40 -4.41
N ALA A 381 13.90 -33.52 -5.03
CA ALA A 381 12.59 -34.13 -4.82
C ALA A 381 12.61 -34.92 -3.50
N ALA A 382 11.69 -34.64 -2.57
CA ALA A 382 11.41 -35.55 -1.48
C ALA A 382 10.37 -36.57 -1.95
N SER A 383 10.67 -37.87 -1.77
CA SER A 383 9.70 -38.94 -1.96
C SER A 383 8.67 -38.89 -0.82
N ALA A 384 7.40 -38.62 -1.14
CA ALA A 384 6.32 -38.72 -0.18
C ALA A 384 5.84 -40.17 -0.04
N SER A 385 5.73 -40.66 1.20
CA SER A 385 5.02 -41.91 1.53
C SER A 385 3.52 -41.75 1.24
N PRO A 386 2.85 -42.72 0.61
CA PRO A 386 1.42 -42.63 0.34
C PRO A 386 0.62 -42.81 1.64
N GLY A 387 -0.09 -41.75 2.08
CA GLY A 387 -1.09 -41.85 3.16
C GLY A 387 -1.31 -40.64 4.07
N GLY A 388 -0.51 -39.57 3.99
CA GLY A 388 -0.68 -38.39 4.86
C GLY A 388 -1.51 -37.27 4.23
N THR A 389 -2.60 -36.83 4.90
CA THR A 389 -3.28 -35.56 4.59
C THR A 389 -2.33 -34.39 4.80
N ALA A 390 -1.94 -33.72 3.72
CA ALA A 390 -1.05 -32.56 3.77
C ALA A 390 -1.74 -31.38 4.47
N GLN A 391 -1.20 -30.96 5.61
CA GLN A 391 -1.46 -29.63 6.16
C GLN A 391 -0.67 -28.61 5.34
N PHE A 392 -1.36 -27.64 4.75
CA PHE A 392 -0.72 -26.52 4.06
C PHE A 392 -0.22 -25.51 5.10
N SER A 393 1.10 -25.41 5.27
CA SER A 393 1.73 -24.29 5.96
C SER A 393 2.29 -23.30 4.92
N THR A 394 2.19 -22.01 5.23
CA THR A 394 2.88 -20.92 4.54
C THR A 394 4.36 -21.23 4.36
N ALA A 395 4.93 -20.98 3.17
CA ALA A 395 6.37 -21.11 2.94
C ALA A 395 7.16 -20.36 4.02
N GLN A 396 7.83 -21.11 4.90
CA GLN A 396 8.74 -20.54 5.90
C GLN A 396 10.12 -20.45 5.27
N CYS A 397 10.65 -19.23 5.11
CA CYS A 397 12.08 -19.05 4.85
C CYS A 397 12.81 -19.15 6.19
N SER A 398 13.69 -20.14 6.36
CA SER A 398 14.44 -20.37 7.60
C SER A 398 15.91 -20.61 7.30
N GLY A 399 16.78 -19.68 7.71
CA GLY A 399 18.23 -19.80 7.58
C GLY A 399 18.94 -18.81 8.49
N SER A 400 19.68 -19.32 9.47
CA SER A 400 20.61 -18.54 10.30
C SER A 400 21.94 -18.38 9.56
N TYR A 401 22.38 -17.15 9.33
CA TYR A 401 23.73 -16.85 8.84
C TYR A 401 24.56 -16.27 9.99
N SER A 402 25.80 -16.73 10.16
CA SER A 402 26.72 -16.26 11.21
C SER A 402 27.51 -15.00 10.83
N GLY A 403 27.30 -14.46 9.62
CA GLY A 403 27.77 -13.13 9.22
C GLY A 403 26.72 -12.06 9.52
N SER A 404 27.14 -10.95 10.12
CA SER A 404 26.29 -9.85 10.60
C SER A 404 25.39 -9.19 9.54
N ASP A 405 25.63 -9.41 8.25
CA ASP A 405 24.96 -8.68 7.17
C ASP A 405 23.66 -9.33 6.65
N TRP A 406 23.37 -10.59 6.99
CA TRP A 406 22.33 -11.36 6.29
C TRP A 406 21.24 -11.99 7.19
N SER A 407 21.12 -11.53 8.44
CA SER A 407 20.21 -12.12 9.43
C SER A 407 18.74 -11.69 9.31
N ASP A 408 18.37 -10.79 8.38
CA ASP A 408 16.99 -10.33 8.21
C ASP A 408 16.23 -11.11 7.10
N PRO A 409 15.24 -11.96 7.46
CA PRO A 409 14.39 -12.67 6.50
C PRO A 409 13.55 -11.75 5.62
N SER A 410 13.46 -10.45 5.95
CA SER A 410 12.82 -9.44 5.12
C SER A 410 13.54 -9.24 3.78
N GLN A 411 14.82 -9.61 3.65
CA GLN A 411 15.61 -9.37 2.44
C GLN A 411 15.72 -10.57 1.49
N TRP A 412 15.95 -11.78 2.01
CA TRP A 412 16.16 -12.96 1.15
C TRP A 412 14.87 -13.49 0.51
N CYS A 413 13.75 -13.51 1.25
CA CYS A 413 12.53 -14.05 0.68
C CYS A 413 12.04 -13.24 -0.53
N PRO A 414 11.94 -11.89 -0.48
CA PRO A 414 11.50 -11.11 -1.64
C PRO A 414 12.39 -11.32 -2.87
N ARG A 415 13.71 -11.42 -2.66
CA ARG A 415 14.71 -11.71 -3.69
C ARG A 415 14.47 -13.06 -4.36
N ALA A 416 14.40 -14.12 -3.56
CA ALA A 416 14.14 -15.48 -4.06
C ALA A 416 12.79 -15.56 -4.79
N THR A 417 11.74 -14.92 -4.25
CA THR A 417 10.42 -14.93 -4.89
C THR A 417 10.38 -14.14 -6.20
N GLY A 418 11.05 -12.99 -6.29
CA GLY A 418 11.11 -12.20 -7.52
C GLY A 418 11.80 -12.94 -8.67
N LEU A 419 12.93 -13.60 -8.35
CA LEU A 419 13.69 -14.47 -9.25
C LEU A 419 12.89 -15.69 -9.75
N LEU A 420 12.10 -16.28 -8.86
CA LEU A 420 11.30 -17.47 -9.17
C LEU A 420 9.97 -17.14 -9.84
N GLY A 421 9.68 -15.87 -10.15
CA GLY A 421 8.40 -15.46 -10.73
C GLY A 421 7.22 -15.67 -9.77
N LEU A 422 7.49 -15.84 -8.47
CA LEU A 422 6.44 -16.08 -7.48
C LEU A 422 5.79 -14.73 -7.12
N PRO A 423 4.45 -14.61 -7.20
CA PRO A 423 3.78 -13.42 -6.71
C PRO A 423 4.09 -13.25 -5.23
N THR A 424 4.56 -12.07 -4.83
CA THR A 424 4.76 -11.69 -3.43
C THR A 424 3.56 -10.92 -2.92
N PRO A 425 2.56 -11.58 -2.31
CA PRO A 425 1.50 -10.87 -1.59
C PRO A 425 2.03 -10.47 -0.21
N ARG A 426 3.14 -9.73 -0.14
CA ARG A 426 3.54 -9.11 1.12
C ARG A 426 2.83 -7.77 1.26
N PRO A 427 2.28 -7.47 2.44
CA PRO A 427 1.76 -6.14 2.72
C PRO A 427 2.89 -5.10 2.57
N PRO A 428 2.53 -3.84 2.26
CA PRO A 428 3.47 -2.73 2.25
C PRO A 428 4.37 -2.78 3.49
N THR A 429 5.69 -2.86 3.29
CA THR A 429 6.64 -2.92 4.41
C THR A 429 7.24 -1.53 4.61
N PRO A 430 7.13 -0.93 5.81
CA PRO A 430 7.78 0.33 6.09
C PRO A 430 9.31 0.15 6.05
N ILE A 431 9.99 0.98 5.27
CA ILE A 431 11.46 1.04 5.28
C ILE A 431 11.88 1.80 6.53
N ARG A 432 12.51 1.11 7.47
CA ARG A 432 13.20 1.74 8.59
C ARG A 432 14.49 2.37 8.09
N LEU A 433 14.61 3.68 8.27
CA LEU A 433 15.76 4.46 7.85
C LEU A 433 16.18 5.35 9.02
N ALA A 434 17.45 5.33 9.37
CA ALA A 434 18.01 6.35 10.24
C ALA A 434 18.70 7.42 9.39
N VAL A 435 18.37 8.68 9.63
CA VAL A 435 18.98 9.85 8.99
C VAL A 435 19.69 10.66 10.08
N ILE A 436 21.01 10.64 10.02
CA ILE A 436 21.88 11.33 10.96
C ILE A 436 22.43 12.58 10.30
N ASN A 437 22.02 13.73 10.80
CA ASN A 437 22.42 15.03 10.29
C ASN A 437 23.60 15.56 11.10
N LEU A 438 24.80 15.56 10.53
CA LEU A 438 26.01 15.90 11.28
C LEU A 438 26.20 17.42 11.37
N ASP A 439 26.50 17.90 12.56
CA ASP A 439 27.06 19.22 12.83
C ASP A 439 28.52 19.02 13.27
N VAL A 440 29.46 19.23 12.34
CA VAL A 440 30.87 18.90 12.56
C VAL A 440 31.61 20.15 13.03
N CYS A 441 32.06 20.15 14.28
CA CYS A 441 32.80 21.26 14.88
C CYS A 441 32.08 22.61 14.75
N ASP A 442 30.81 22.67 15.20
CA ASP A 442 30.04 23.92 15.29
C ASP A 442 29.86 24.63 13.93
N THR A 443 29.92 23.88 12.83
CA THR A 443 29.64 24.41 11.48
C THR A 443 28.14 24.56 11.22
N GLY A 444 27.31 24.05 12.13
CA GLY A 444 25.87 23.94 11.97
C GLY A 444 25.49 22.58 11.35
N PRO A 445 24.19 22.21 11.40
CA PRO A 445 23.74 20.97 10.79
C PRO A 445 23.98 21.00 9.29
N ALA A 446 24.39 19.85 8.73
CA ALA A 446 24.61 19.70 7.29
C ALA A 446 23.40 20.17 6.46
N MET A 447 22.18 19.88 6.94
CA MET A 447 20.93 20.30 6.32
C MET A 447 19.95 20.84 7.37
N GLN A 448 19.09 21.78 7.04
CA GLN A 448 18.02 22.17 7.97
C GLN A 448 16.98 21.05 8.08
N GLN A 449 16.41 20.83 9.27
CA GLN A 449 15.44 19.75 9.49
C GLN A 449 14.24 19.85 8.53
N ALA A 450 13.77 21.06 8.21
CA ALA A 450 12.67 21.27 7.28
C ALA A 450 13.01 20.79 5.85
N ASP A 451 14.27 20.91 5.42
CA ASP A 451 14.70 20.47 4.09
C ASP A 451 14.90 18.95 4.04
N VAL A 452 15.30 18.34 5.16
CA VAL A 452 15.31 16.88 5.32
C VAL A 452 13.88 16.34 5.23
N ASP A 453 12.95 16.93 6.00
CA ASP A 453 11.53 16.56 6.01
C ASP A 453 10.90 16.71 4.62
N ARG A 454 11.19 17.83 3.94
CA ARG A 454 10.75 18.08 2.57
C ARG A 454 11.27 17.00 1.61
N SER A 455 12.57 16.74 1.61
CA SER A 455 13.20 15.79 0.67
C SER A 455 12.73 14.35 0.88
N LEU A 456 12.47 13.96 2.13
CA LEU A 456 12.10 12.58 2.47
C LEU A 456 10.59 12.33 2.42
N PHE A 457 9.76 13.28 2.86
CA PHE A 457 8.34 13.02 3.15
C PHE A 457 7.38 13.99 2.47
N ASP A 458 7.65 15.30 2.53
CA ASP A 458 6.62 16.31 2.24
C ASP A 458 6.59 16.75 0.78
N ASP A 459 7.71 16.64 0.06
CA ASP A 459 7.77 17.00 -1.37
C ASP A 459 7.02 15.94 -2.22
N PRO A 460 6.12 16.34 -3.14
CA PRO A 460 5.46 15.42 -4.07
C PRO A 460 6.41 14.58 -4.93
N TYR A 461 7.65 15.06 -5.13
CA TYR A 461 8.74 14.38 -5.82
C TYR A 461 9.79 13.80 -4.86
N GLY A 462 9.60 13.97 -3.55
CA GLY A 462 10.47 13.45 -2.49
C GLY A 462 10.53 11.93 -2.45
N LEU A 463 11.36 11.39 -1.56
CA LEU A 463 11.59 9.95 -1.50
C LEU A 463 10.32 9.16 -1.16
N GLN A 464 9.49 9.60 -0.22
CA GLN A 464 8.27 8.87 0.14
C GLN A 464 7.34 8.58 -1.05
N PRO A 465 6.87 9.59 -1.82
CA PRO A 465 6.01 9.32 -2.97
C PRO A 465 6.74 8.56 -4.08
N TYR A 466 8.02 8.89 -4.35
CA TYR A 466 8.84 8.20 -5.35
C TYR A 466 8.93 6.69 -5.04
N TRP A 467 9.33 6.33 -3.83
CA TRP A 467 9.50 4.93 -3.41
C TRP A 467 8.19 4.17 -3.30
N GLY A 468 7.14 4.83 -2.81
CA GLY A 468 5.79 4.26 -2.80
C GLY A 468 5.34 3.89 -4.22
N ALA A 469 5.65 4.73 -5.20
CA ALA A 469 5.30 4.48 -6.60
C ALA A 469 6.21 3.43 -7.26
N VAL A 470 7.54 3.57 -7.17
CA VAL A 470 8.49 2.64 -7.82
C VAL A 470 8.41 1.23 -7.25
N SER A 471 8.21 1.09 -5.93
CA SER A 471 7.99 -0.21 -5.29
C SER A 471 6.57 -0.74 -5.49
N ARG A 472 5.67 0.03 -6.12
CA ARG A 472 4.27 -0.33 -6.35
C ARG A 472 3.52 -0.60 -5.04
N GLY A 473 3.78 0.24 -4.05
CA GLY A 473 3.24 0.15 -2.70
C GLY A 473 3.85 -0.97 -1.85
N ARG A 474 4.85 -1.71 -2.34
CA ARG A 474 5.50 -2.78 -1.55
C ARG A 474 6.42 -2.23 -0.47
N ALA A 475 6.96 -1.04 -0.68
CA ALA A 475 7.81 -0.35 0.26
C ALA A 475 7.38 1.12 0.37
N TYR A 476 7.47 1.66 1.58
CA TYR A 476 7.19 3.08 1.81
C TYR A 476 8.04 3.62 2.95
N PHE A 477 8.34 4.92 2.89
CA PHE A 477 8.88 5.62 4.04
C PHE A 477 7.75 6.06 4.95
N ASN A 478 7.96 5.89 6.25
CA ASN A 478 7.05 6.36 7.26
C ASN A 478 7.82 7.24 8.24
N ARG A 479 7.38 8.49 8.38
CA ARG A 479 7.94 9.47 9.32
C ARG A 479 7.98 8.92 10.75
N SER A 480 7.01 8.09 11.16
CA SER A 480 6.98 7.52 12.51
C SER A 480 7.99 6.39 12.73
N THR A 481 8.52 5.79 11.66
CA THR A 481 9.53 4.72 11.74
C THR A 481 10.91 5.18 11.25
N ALA A 482 10.99 6.38 10.68
CA ALA A 482 12.26 7.01 10.33
C ALA A 482 12.83 7.66 11.60
N TYR A 483 14.11 7.42 11.84
CA TYR A 483 14.81 8.02 12.96
C TYR A 483 15.64 9.19 12.45
N MET A 484 15.31 10.42 12.84
CA MET A 484 16.04 11.62 12.40
C MET A 484 16.61 12.37 13.60
N ARG A 485 17.92 12.63 13.55
CA ARG A 485 18.62 13.40 14.58
C ARG A 485 19.76 14.21 14.01
N THR A 486 19.92 15.42 14.54
CA THR A 486 21.15 16.17 14.40
C THR A 486 22.14 15.75 15.49
N ILE A 487 23.36 15.39 15.09
CA ILE A 487 24.43 15.01 16.02
C ILE A 487 25.59 15.98 15.87
N LYS A 488 25.94 16.60 17.00
CA LYS A 488 27.07 17.52 17.09
C LYS A 488 28.36 16.75 17.40
N LEU A 489 29.32 16.83 16.50
CA LEU A 489 30.65 16.25 16.66
C LEU A 489 31.62 17.28 17.26
N PRO A 490 32.38 16.94 18.31
CA PRO A 490 33.18 17.91 19.06
C PRO A 490 34.43 18.37 18.29
N CYS A 491 34.70 19.69 18.30
CA CYS A 491 35.88 20.32 17.70
C CYS A 491 37.24 19.83 18.21
N SER A 492 37.26 19.26 19.42
CA SER A 492 38.45 18.67 20.03
C SER A 492 38.90 17.38 19.33
N VAL A 493 37.97 16.69 18.68
CA VAL A 493 38.21 15.40 17.99
C VAL A 493 38.14 15.55 16.48
N PHE A 494 37.16 16.30 15.98
CA PHE A 494 36.90 16.45 14.55
C PHE A 494 37.08 17.89 14.11
N LYS A 495 37.72 18.10 12.96
CA LYS A 495 37.82 19.43 12.33
C LYS A 495 36.78 19.57 11.23
N GLY A 496 36.17 20.74 11.10
CA GLY A 496 35.11 20.99 10.12
C GLY A 496 35.54 20.90 8.65
N ASN A 497 36.86 20.82 8.37
CA ASN A 497 37.42 20.72 7.03
C ASN A 497 37.94 19.32 6.66
N GLU A 498 37.86 18.35 7.57
CA GLU A 498 38.30 16.97 7.34
C GLU A 498 37.16 16.09 6.82
N CYS A 499 37.47 15.10 5.97
CA CYS A 499 36.52 14.09 5.52
C CYS A 499 36.82 12.74 6.17
N LYS A 500 36.25 12.51 7.36
CA LYS A 500 36.54 11.33 8.19
C LYS A 500 35.27 10.52 8.45
N PHE A 501 34.62 10.07 7.36
CA PHE A 501 33.35 9.33 7.41
C PHE A 501 33.37 8.18 8.43
N ASN A 502 34.38 7.31 8.35
CA ASN A 502 34.49 6.16 9.26
C ASN A 502 34.66 6.59 10.72
N ASP A 503 35.42 7.64 11.00
CA ASP A 503 35.62 8.11 12.38
C ASP A 503 34.34 8.76 12.93
N TRP A 504 33.55 9.45 12.09
CA TRP A 504 32.25 9.99 12.46
C TRP A 504 31.27 8.86 12.81
N VAL A 505 31.17 7.84 11.95
CA VAL A 505 30.32 6.66 12.19
C VAL A 505 30.76 5.94 13.45
N ASN A 506 32.05 5.65 13.61
CA ASN A 506 32.58 4.97 14.78
C ASN A 506 32.31 5.76 16.08
N TYR A 507 32.43 7.09 16.04
CA TYR A 507 32.11 7.94 17.19
C TYR A 507 30.64 7.83 17.58
N VAL A 508 29.73 7.92 16.60
CA VAL A 508 28.29 7.84 16.85
C VAL A 508 27.87 6.44 17.27
N ASP A 509 28.40 5.39 16.64
CA ASP A 509 28.11 3.99 16.98
C ASP A 509 28.54 3.65 18.41
N ASN A 510 29.76 4.05 18.81
CA ASN A 510 30.28 3.80 20.15
C ASN A 510 29.56 4.61 21.25
N ARG A 511 28.84 5.67 20.87
CA ARG A 511 28.17 6.59 21.80
C ARG A 511 26.66 6.66 21.58
N ALA A 512 26.09 5.71 20.84
CA ALA A 512 24.69 5.76 20.43
C ALA A 512 23.74 5.89 21.63
N ALA A 513 24.00 5.18 22.73
CA ALA A 513 23.22 5.29 23.96
C ALA A 513 23.35 6.68 24.62
N GLU A 514 24.57 7.22 24.70
CA GLU A 514 24.83 8.55 25.27
C GLU A 514 24.21 9.68 24.45
N LEU A 515 24.15 9.51 23.13
CA LEU A 515 23.55 10.44 22.18
C LEU A 515 22.01 10.30 22.09
N GLY A 516 21.40 9.41 22.90
CA GLY A 516 19.95 9.20 22.92
C GLY A 516 19.40 8.46 21.69
N LEU A 517 20.24 7.68 20.99
CA LEU A 517 19.88 6.88 19.82
C LEU A 517 19.22 5.55 20.23
N THR A 518 18.01 5.62 20.77
CA THR A 518 17.24 4.43 21.17
C THR A 518 16.94 3.52 19.97
N GLY A 519 17.28 2.23 20.08
CA GLY A 519 17.04 1.26 19.00
C GLY A 519 18.01 1.36 17.83
N TRP A 520 19.13 2.08 17.97
CA TRP A 520 20.14 2.29 16.93
C TRP A 520 20.60 1.01 16.20
N ALA A 521 20.75 -0.10 16.95
CA ALA A 521 21.12 -1.40 16.38
C ALA A 521 20.09 -1.92 15.35
N THR A 522 18.82 -1.52 15.44
CA THR A 522 17.76 -1.93 14.50
C THR A 522 17.83 -1.22 13.15
N TYR A 523 18.68 -0.20 13.03
CA TYR A 523 18.94 0.55 11.79
C TYR A 523 20.30 0.20 11.19
N SER A 524 21.00 -0.82 11.68
CA SER A 524 22.37 -1.18 11.25
C SER A 524 22.52 -1.43 9.75
N GLN A 525 21.42 -1.72 9.05
CA GLN A 525 21.40 -1.98 7.61
C GLN A 525 21.08 -0.74 6.77
N ARG A 526 20.53 0.34 7.36
CA ARG A 526 20.01 1.50 6.61
C ARG A 526 20.25 2.79 7.38
N ARG A 527 21.45 3.33 7.23
CA ARG A 527 21.86 4.61 7.85
C ARG A 527 22.28 5.58 6.76
N MET A 528 21.62 6.73 6.73
CA MET A 528 21.95 7.86 5.89
C MET A 528 22.60 8.94 6.75
N TRP A 529 23.74 9.44 6.32
CA TRP A 529 24.53 10.44 7.01
C TRP A 529 24.53 11.71 6.16
N LEU A 530 23.87 12.76 6.66
CA LEU A 530 23.93 14.07 6.03
C LEU A 530 25.17 14.77 6.56
N VAL A 531 26.10 15.09 5.67
CA VAL A 531 27.44 15.58 6.04
C VAL A 531 27.63 17.02 5.59
N PRO A 532 28.23 17.90 6.40
CA PRO A 532 28.42 19.29 6.00
C PRO A 532 29.43 19.39 4.85
N ARG A 533 29.43 20.54 4.16
CA ARG A 533 30.43 20.83 3.12
C ARG A 533 31.80 21.09 3.74
N ALA A 534 32.56 20.03 3.99
CA ALA A 534 33.97 20.12 4.35
C ALA A 534 34.83 20.24 3.08
N THR A 535 35.86 21.09 3.07
CA THR A 535 36.79 21.23 1.93
C THR A 535 37.50 19.93 1.55
N GLY A 536 37.57 18.95 2.47
CA GLY A 536 38.11 17.63 2.21
C GLY A 536 37.12 16.60 1.63
N CYS A 537 35.82 16.87 1.61
CA CYS A 537 34.81 15.94 1.07
C CYS A 537 34.44 16.34 -0.37
N GLN A 538 35.09 15.73 -1.34
CA GLN A 538 34.87 16.03 -2.77
C GLN A 538 33.57 15.44 -3.28
N ASP A 539 33.21 14.24 -2.81
CA ASP A 539 32.03 13.52 -3.27
C ASP A 539 30.73 14.15 -2.74
N ILE A 540 29.71 14.14 -3.60
CA ILE A 540 28.36 14.62 -3.27
C ILE A 540 27.53 13.56 -2.54
N GLY A 541 27.87 12.29 -2.79
CA GLY A 541 27.31 11.11 -2.18
C GLY A 541 28.36 10.01 -2.15
N PHE A 542 28.28 9.13 -1.16
CA PHE A 542 29.20 8.00 -1.02
C PHE A 542 28.53 6.87 -0.26
N SER A 543 28.84 5.62 -0.59
CA SER A 543 28.36 4.46 0.16
C SER A 543 29.52 3.62 0.69
N ALA A 544 29.44 3.25 1.97
CA ALA A 544 30.36 2.32 2.62
C ALA A 544 29.59 1.30 3.46
N GLY A 545 29.40 0.10 2.90
CA GLY A 545 28.62 -0.96 3.53
C GLY A 545 27.16 -0.54 3.70
N ASN A 546 26.67 -0.54 4.94
CA ASN A 546 25.30 -0.16 5.27
C ASN A 546 25.11 1.35 5.55
N ASN A 547 26.16 2.14 5.36
CA ASN A 547 26.17 3.58 5.59
C ASN A 547 26.26 4.30 4.26
N VAL A 548 25.37 5.25 4.07
CA VAL A 548 25.33 6.09 2.88
C VAL A 548 25.45 7.54 3.32
N TYR A 549 26.26 8.31 2.63
CA TYR A 549 26.62 9.68 2.98
C TYR A 549 26.10 10.58 1.88
N VAL A 550 25.45 11.68 2.26
CA VAL A 550 24.94 12.69 1.32
C VAL A 550 25.36 14.04 1.84
N ARG A 551 25.97 14.86 0.99
CA ARG A 551 26.40 16.21 1.40
C ARG A 551 25.17 17.10 1.61
N GLY A 552 25.12 17.82 2.73
CA GLY A 552 23.93 18.56 3.17
C GLY A 552 23.73 19.92 2.50
N ASP A 553 24.79 20.51 1.93
CA ASP A 553 24.70 21.74 1.11
C ASP A 553 23.97 21.52 -0.22
N ILE A 554 23.68 20.26 -0.54
CA ILE A 554 22.87 19.79 -1.65
C ILE A 554 21.36 19.94 -1.32
N GLY A 555 20.97 20.26 -0.08
CA GLY A 555 19.56 20.47 0.31
C GLY A 555 18.93 21.76 -0.24
N ALA A 556 19.70 22.58 -0.96
CA ALA A 556 19.36 23.91 -1.45
C ALA A 556 18.38 23.96 -2.65
N GLY A 557 17.37 23.09 -2.66
CA GLY A 557 16.15 23.26 -3.46
C GLY A 557 16.25 23.07 -4.98
N GLN A 558 17.38 22.64 -5.54
CA GLN A 558 17.45 22.23 -6.95
C GLN A 558 16.94 20.80 -7.13
N ASN A 559 16.25 20.55 -8.25
CA ASN A 559 15.63 19.25 -8.54
C ASN A 559 16.64 18.09 -8.71
N ASP A 560 17.89 18.42 -9.03
CA ASP A 560 18.98 17.47 -9.31
C ASP A 560 19.40 16.67 -8.06
N TYR A 561 18.98 17.13 -6.88
CA TYR A 561 19.49 16.71 -5.58
C TYR A 561 18.80 15.49 -5.00
N LEU A 562 17.50 15.32 -5.29
CA LEU A 562 16.76 14.12 -4.95
C LEU A 562 17.36 12.88 -5.61
N ASN A 563 18.09 13.05 -6.72
CA ASN A 563 18.78 11.95 -7.37
C ASN A 563 19.88 11.37 -6.47
N VAL A 564 20.72 12.20 -5.84
CA VAL A 564 21.79 11.75 -4.94
C VAL A 564 21.18 10.95 -3.79
N PHE A 565 20.09 11.44 -3.19
CA PHE A 565 19.38 10.69 -2.16
C PHE A 565 18.87 9.33 -2.64
N LYS A 566 18.29 9.25 -3.84
CA LYS A 566 17.81 7.98 -4.42
C LYS A 566 18.98 7.02 -4.68
N HIS A 567 20.04 7.53 -5.32
CA HIS A 567 21.26 6.81 -5.66
C HIS A 567 21.89 6.19 -4.41
N GLU A 568 22.23 7.03 -3.44
CA GLU A 568 22.90 6.61 -2.22
C GLU A 568 22.01 5.65 -1.42
N LEU A 569 20.72 5.95 -1.28
CA LEU A 569 19.81 5.05 -0.58
C LEU A 569 19.62 3.71 -1.32
N GLY A 570 19.76 3.68 -2.65
CA GLY A 570 19.83 2.47 -3.45
C GLY A 570 20.94 1.53 -2.97
N HIS A 571 22.12 2.05 -2.68
CA HIS A 571 23.22 1.24 -2.11
C HIS A 571 22.88 0.64 -0.75
N SER A 572 22.16 1.35 0.11
CA SER A 572 21.70 0.79 1.41
C SER A 572 20.71 -0.38 1.26
N LEU A 573 20.15 -0.56 0.06
CA LEU A 573 19.32 -1.72 -0.29
C LEU A 573 20.09 -2.84 -0.98
N GLY A 574 21.41 -2.66 -1.10
CA GLY A 574 22.27 -3.57 -1.84
C GLY A 574 22.04 -3.46 -3.33
N LEU A 575 21.88 -2.26 -3.88
CA LEU A 575 21.99 -2.05 -5.32
C LEU A 575 23.43 -1.64 -5.66
N GLY A 576 23.95 -2.17 -6.77
CA GLY A 576 25.20 -1.68 -7.37
C GLY A 576 24.93 -0.46 -8.25
N HIS A 577 25.95 0.01 -8.97
CA HIS A 577 25.74 1.08 -9.95
C HIS A 577 25.02 0.58 -11.22
N SER A 578 24.52 1.52 -12.01
CA SER A 578 23.95 1.29 -13.34
C SER A 578 24.91 1.78 -14.42
N GLY A 579 25.66 0.84 -14.99
CA GLY A 579 26.75 1.10 -15.92
C GLY A 579 26.38 0.94 -17.39
N ARG A 580 27.21 1.53 -18.25
CA ARG A 580 27.19 1.32 -19.71
C ARG A 580 28.62 1.38 -20.24
N GLY A 581 29.01 0.40 -21.04
CA GLY A 581 30.39 0.27 -21.53
C GLY A 581 31.38 0.07 -20.38
N THR A 582 32.35 0.98 -20.22
CA THR A 582 33.35 0.94 -19.14
C THR A 582 33.02 1.88 -17.97
N ASN A 583 31.95 2.67 -18.07
CA ASN A 583 31.55 3.61 -17.04
C ASN A 583 30.48 2.97 -16.15
N SER A 584 30.78 2.78 -14.86
CA SER A 584 29.84 2.22 -13.88
C SER A 584 28.60 3.10 -13.66
N TYR A 585 28.66 4.39 -14.00
CA TYR A 585 27.53 5.31 -13.97
C TYR A 585 26.99 5.62 -15.37
N GLY A 586 27.44 4.89 -16.40
CA GLY A 586 27.19 5.21 -17.81
C GLY A 586 25.74 5.10 -18.25
N GLU A 587 24.84 4.59 -17.41
CA GLU A 587 23.42 4.45 -17.72
C GLU A 587 22.57 5.55 -17.09
N SER A 588 22.12 6.52 -17.89
CA SER A 588 21.23 7.60 -17.44
C SER A 588 19.75 7.20 -17.42
N SER A 589 19.47 5.91 -17.33
CA SER A 589 18.12 5.32 -17.26
C SER A 589 17.75 4.88 -15.84
N ASP A 590 18.70 4.87 -14.90
CA ASP A 590 18.50 4.42 -13.52
C ASP A 590 19.11 5.43 -12.54
N PRO A 591 18.50 5.67 -11.36
CA PRO A 591 19.10 6.51 -10.33
C PRO A 591 20.51 6.07 -9.89
N LEU A 592 20.86 4.78 -9.95
CA LEU A 592 22.18 4.21 -9.68
C LEU A 592 23.20 4.50 -10.80
N GLY A 593 22.75 5.10 -11.91
CA GLY A 593 23.60 5.82 -12.85
C GLY A 593 23.42 7.33 -12.65
N TYR A 594 22.87 8.02 -13.66
CA TYR A 594 22.68 9.48 -13.61
C TYR A 594 21.24 9.96 -13.81
N CYS A 595 20.27 9.07 -13.71
CA CYS A 595 18.90 9.47 -14.00
C CYS A 595 18.21 10.21 -12.85
N GLN A 596 17.92 11.49 -13.03
CA GLN A 596 17.36 12.32 -11.95
C GLN A 596 15.89 12.00 -11.60
N ARG A 597 15.11 11.60 -12.61
CA ARG A 597 13.65 11.57 -12.59
C ARG A 597 13.05 10.33 -13.26
N CYS A 598 13.70 9.19 -13.10
CA CYS A 598 13.17 7.91 -13.54
C CYS A 598 13.13 6.88 -12.40
N SER A 599 12.46 5.76 -12.67
CA SER A 599 12.50 4.54 -11.85
C SER A 599 13.86 3.85 -11.97
N TYR A 600 14.14 2.97 -11.02
CA TYR A 600 15.16 1.93 -11.19
C TYR A 600 14.83 1.03 -12.39
N ASN A 601 15.87 0.55 -13.06
CA ASN A 601 15.84 -0.40 -14.14
C ASN A 601 15.33 -1.77 -13.66
N ALA A 602 14.94 -2.63 -14.60
CA ALA A 602 14.37 -3.93 -14.27
C ALA A 602 15.28 -4.82 -13.39
N PRO A 603 16.59 -4.95 -13.64
CA PRO A 603 17.42 -5.78 -12.76
C PRO A 603 17.49 -5.28 -11.31
N HIS A 604 17.63 -3.98 -11.05
CA HIS A 604 17.56 -3.45 -9.68
C HIS A 604 16.18 -3.71 -9.04
N LEU A 605 15.09 -3.53 -9.80
CA LEU A 605 13.74 -3.84 -9.30
C LEU A 605 13.54 -5.34 -9.00
N LEU A 606 14.18 -6.24 -9.77
CA LEU A 606 14.22 -7.68 -9.48
C LEU A 606 15.04 -7.99 -8.23
N GLN A 607 16.21 -7.37 -8.06
CA GLN A 607 17.06 -7.49 -6.86
C GLN A 607 16.34 -7.03 -5.59
N MET A 608 15.40 -6.09 -5.69
CA MET A 608 14.54 -5.67 -4.57
C MET A 608 13.28 -6.52 -4.40
N GLY A 609 12.99 -7.42 -5.35
CA GLY A 609 11.74 -8.17 -5.37
C GLY A 609 10.50 -7.29 -5.55
N TRP A 610 10.65 -6.11 -6.16
CA TRP A 610 9.54 -5.19 -6.44
C TRP A 610 8.82 -5.52 -7.73
N ILE A 611 9.52 -6.18 -8.66
CA ILE A 611 8.94 -6.84 -9.82
C ILE A 611 9.30 -8.33 -9.80
N SER A 612 8.66 -9.10 -10.66
CA SER A 612 8.98 -10.49 -10.91
C SER A 612 9.32 -10.70 -12.38
N ALA A 613 10.02 -11.80 -12.68
CA ALA A 613 10.21 -12.22 -14.06
C ALA A 613 8.89 -12.73 -14.66
N THR A 614 8.57 -12.35 -15.89
CA THR A 614 7.52 -12.94 -16.73
C THR A 614 7.89 -14.36 -17.13
N SER A 615 9.18 -14.60 -17.35
CA SER A 615 9.75 -15.92 -17.58
C SER A 615 11.24 -15.90 -17.23
N THR A 616 11.74 -17.07 -16.84
CA THR A 616 13.16 -17.31 -16.60
C THR A 616 13.61 -18.41 -17.55
N LEU A 617 14.58 -18.12 -18.42
CA LEU A 617 15.04 -19.01 -19.48
C LEU A 617 16.45 -19.50 -19.20
N THR A 618 16.73 -20.77 -19.51
CA THR A 618 18.06 -21.38 -19.48
C THR A 618 18.30 -22.14 -20.79
N SER A 619 19.43 -22.85 -20.92
CA SER A 619 19.75 -23.71 -22.07
C SER A 619 18.65 -24.68 -22.45
N GLN A 620 17.83 -25.12 -21.49
CA GLN A 620 16.74 -26.08 -21.73
C GLN A 620 15.57 -25.43 -22.47
N GLN A 621 15.26 -24.17 -22.16
CA GLN A 621 14.18 -23.42 -22.80
C GLN A 621 14.65 -22.68 -24.07
N LEU A 622 15.96 -22.55 -24.27
CA LEU A 622 16.58 -21.91 -25.43
C LEU A 622 17.59 -22.85 -26.11
N PRO A 623 17.12 -23.77 -26.97
CA PRO A 623 17.99 -24.59 -27.81
C PRO A 623 18.84 -23.73 -28.75
N VAL A 624 20.02 -24.26 -29.10
CA VAL A 624 20.96 -23.62 -30.03
C VAL A 624 20.32 -23.44 -31.42
N GLY A 625 20.42 -22.23 -32.00
CA GLY A 625 19.97 -21.95 -33.37
C GLY A 625 18.46 -21.96 -33.57
N VAL A 626 17.67 -22.06 -32.50
CA VAL A 626 16.20 -22.07 -32.57
C VAL A 626 15.67 -20.78 -31.93
N VAL A 627 14.94 -19.99 -32.71
CA VAL A 627 14.15 -18.89 -32.15
C VAL A 627 13.08 -19.47 -31.24
N SER A 628 12.92 -18.87 -30.06
CA SER A 628 11.78 -19.16 -29.21
C SER A 628 10.47 -19.07 -30.02
N GLY A 629 9.79 -20.19 -30.23
CA GLY A 629 8.50 -20.19 -30.95
C GLY A 629 7.40 -19.40 -30.24
N LYS A 630 7.61 -19.04 -28.97
CA LYS A 630 6.70 -18.26 -28.14
C LYS A 630 7.25 -16.84 -27.95
N PRO A 631 6.54 -15.78 -28.40
CA PRO A 631 6.87 -14.42 -28.02
C PRO A 631 6.53 -14.16 -26.54
N TRP A 632 7.32 -13.31 -25.88
CA TRP A 632 7.02 -12.78 -24.56
C TRP A 632 6.49 -11.36 -24.67
N LEU A 633 5.40 -11.07 -23.96
CA LEU A 633 4.88 -9.71 -23.84
C LEU A 633 5.47 -9.08 -22.59
N LEU A 634 6.19 -7.98 -22.77
CA LEU A 634 6.78 -7.20 -21.71
C LEU A 634 5.97 -5.90 -21.55
N PRO A 635 5.22 -5.71 -20.45
CA PRO A 635 4.58 -4.44 -20.17
C PRO A 635 5.63 -3.36 -19.89
N ALA A 636 5.30 -2.10 -20.19
CA ALA A 636 6.16 -0.99 -19.86
C ALA A 636 6.39 -0.94 -18.35
N LEU A 637 7.67 -0.90 -17.93
CA LEU A 637 8.10 -1.04 -16.54
C LEU A 637 7.39 -0.08 -15.57
N ALA A 638 7.03 1.10 -16.05
CA ALA A 638 6.39 2.15 -15.29
C ALA A 638 4.85 2.11 -15.28
N ASP A 639 4.19 1.35 -16.16
CA ASP A 639 2.70 1.32 -16.23
C ASP A 639 2.05 0.24 -15.34
N VAL A 640 2.86 -0.74 -14.88
CA VAL A 640 2.48 -2.10 -14.43
C VAL A 640 1.57 -2.18 -13.18
N LYS A 641 0.38 -1.60 -13.24
CA LYS A 641 -0.61 -1.59 -12.14
C LYS A 641 -1.35 -2.92 -11.98
N ALA A 642 -1.28 -3.79 -13.00
CA ALA A 642 -2.11 -5.01 -13.10
C ALA A 642 -1.41 -6.31 -12.67
N SER A 643 -0.14 -6.54 -13.04
CA SER A 643 0.58 -7.79 -12.77
C SER A 643 2.08 -7.57 -12.60
N PRO A 644 2.72 -7.94 -11.47
CA PRO A 644 4.10 -7.59 -11.12
C PRO A 644 5.21 -8.12 -12.04
N ALA A 645 4.85 -8.94 -13.03
CA ALA A 645 5.77 -9.52 -14.00
C ALA A 645 6.08 -8.54 -15.14
N ALA A 646 7.32 -8.03 -15.20
CA ALA A 646 7.69 -6.95 -16.13
C ALA A 646 9.08 -7.14 -16.79
N ALA A 647 9.70 -8.30 -16.63
CA ALA A 647 11.04 -8.57 -17.15
C ALA A 647 11.17 -10.02 -17.63
N LEU A 648 11.94 -10.25 -18.68
CA LEU A 648 12.41 -11.58 -19.08
C LEU A 648 13.83 -11.78 -18.53
N VAL A 649 14.06 -12.88 -17.82
CA VAL A 649 15.39 -13.20 -17.27
C VAL A 649 15.96 -14.40 -18.02
N ILE A 650 17.22 -14.31 -18.45
CA ILE A 650 17.94 -15.38 -19.13
C ILE A 650 19.19 -15.70 -18.33
N TRP A 651 19.34 -16.98 -17.97
CA TRP A 651 20.53 -17.53 -17.34
C TRP A 651 21.33 -18.29 -18.39
N PRO A 652 22.48 -17.77 -18.84
CA PRO A 652 23.31 -18.42 -19.83
C PRO A 652 24.13 -19.57 -19.21
N ASP A 653 23.45 -20.56 -18.65
CA ASP A 653 24.02 -21.77 -18.03
C ASP A 653 24.83 -22.65 -19.00
N TRP A 654 24.88 -22.27 -20.28
CA TRP A 654 25.67 -22.91 -21.33
C TRP A 654 27.06 -22.32 -21.55
N ILE A 655 27.40 -21.20 -20.91
CA ILE A 655 28.75 -20.65 -20.99
C ILE A 655 29.59 -21.37 -19.94
N LEU A 656 30.33 -22.40 -20.38
CA LEU A 656 31.15 -23.23 -19.51
C LEU A 656 32.36 -22.44 -18.96
N ASP A 657 32.72 -22.71 -17.70
CA ASP A 657 33.82 -22.09 -16.98
C ASP A 657 35.18 -22.16 -17.69
N SER A 658 35.38 -23.10 -18.62
CA SER A 658 36.68 -23.31 -19.28
C SER A 658 37.12 -22.17 -20.22
N GLU A 659 36.19 -21.35 -20.73
CA GLU A 659 36.53 -20.12 -21.46
C GLU A 659 36.61 -18.89 -20.55
N ALA A 660 36.11 -19.02 -19.32
CA ALA A 660 36.11 -18.00 -18.30
C ALA A 660 37.28 -18.24 -17.34
N SER A 661 38.45 -17.67 -17.63
CA SER A 661 39.54 -17.58 -16.63
C SER A 661 39.19 -16.71 -15.39
N GLY A 662 37.89 -16.44 -15.14
CA GLY A 662 37.30 -15.96 -13.88
C GLY A 662 35.94 -16.60 -13.52
N GLY A 663 35.55 -17.71 -14.19
CA GLY A 663 34.34 -18.49 -13.92
C GLY A 663 32.99 -17.84 -14.27
N MET A 664 31.89 -18.55 -13.97
CA MET A 664 30.49 -18.17 -14.21
C MET A 664 30.10 -16.76 -13.71
N ALA A 665 30.84 -16.18 -12.77
CA ALA A 665 30.61 -14.82 -12.27
C ALA A 665 30.79 -13.72 -13.35
N LYS A 666 31.46 -14.02 -14.48
CA LYS A 666 31.77 -13.02 -15.50
C LYS A 666 30.61 -12.71 -16.46
N TYR A 667 29.65 -13.63 -16.61
CA TYR A 667 28.60 -13.52 -17.63
C TYR A 667 27.24 -13.11 -17.09
N GLY A 668 26.90 -13.54 -15.87
CA GLY A 668 25.72 -13.06 -15.17
C GLY A 668 24.37 -13.39 -15.83
N ALA A 669 23.28 -12.88 -15.26
CA ALA A 669 21.96 -12.94 -15.88
C ALA A 669 21.80 -11.84 -16.94
N ILE A 670 21.07 -12.14 -18.02
CA ILE A 670 20.56 -11.12 -18.93
C ILE A 670 19.12 -10.80 -18.54
N VAL A 671 18.82 -9.54 -18.32
CA VAL A 671 17.48 -9.04 -17.96
C VAL A 671 16.99 -8.14 -19.08
N ILE A 672 15.84 -8.49 -19.64
CA ILE A 672 15.21 -7.76 -20.74
C ILE A 672 13.93 -7.13 -20.23
N SER A 673 13.77 -5.83 -20.47
CA SER A 673 12.60 -5.06 -20.04
C SER A 673 12.21 -3.99 -21.05
N TYR A 674 10.99 -3.46 -20.95
CA TYR A 674 10.51 -2.40 -21.83
C TYR A 674 10.21 -1.14 -21.02
N ARG A 675 10.60 0.03 -21.53
CA ARG A 675 10.43 1.30 -20.80
C ARG A 675 9.79 2.38 -21.65
N THR A 676 8.96 3.20 -21.00
CA THR A 676 8.23 4.33 -21.59
C THR A 676 8.23 5.48 -20.59
N PRO A 677 8.13 6.74 -21.01
CA PRO A 677 8.30 7.90 -20.14
C PRO A 677 6.99 8.23 -19.39
N ILE A 678 6.44 7.24 -18.68
CA ILE A 678 5.16 7.32 -17.98
C ILE A 678 5.38 7.14 -16.48
N GLY A 679 4.56 7.78 -15.66
CA GLY A 679 4.57 7.53 -14.22
C GLY A 679 5.91 7.91 -13.60
N GLN A 680 6.60 6.96 -12.95
CA GLN A 680 7.91 7.23 -12.34
C GLN A 680 9.04 7.35 -13.36
N ASP A 681 8.81 6.98 -14.62
CA ASP A 681 9.74 7.16 -15.74
C ASP A 681 9.50 8.47 -16.51
N PHE A 682 8.68 9.40 -16.01
CA PHE A 682 8.37 10.64 -16.74
C PHE A 682 9.61 11.47 -17.13
N GLY A 683 10.72 11.35 -16.40
CA GLY A 683 12.00 11.98 -16.71
C GLY A 683 13.04 11.03 -17.29
N LEU A 684 12.63 9.86 -17.80
CA LEU A 684 13.49 8.97 -18.56
C LEU A 684 13.96 9.70 -19.84
N PRO A 685 15.27 9.85 -20.08
CA PRO A 685 15.74 10.56 -21.27
C PRO A 685 15.26 9.88 -22.56
N ASP A 686 15.03 10.68 -23.60
CA ASP A 686 14.44 10.22 -24.87
C ASP A 686 15.22 9.03 -25.50
N GLU A 687 16.54 9.00 -25.34
CA GLU A 687 17.39 7.92 -25.84
C GLU A 687 17.11 6.54 -25.19
N TYR A 688 16.46 6.50 -24.02
CA TYR A 688 16.04 5.27 -23.34
C TYR A 688 14.54 4.98 -23.49
N SER A 689 13.78 5.94 -24.01
CA SER A 689 12.32 5.98 -23.94
C SER A 689 11.67 5.27 -25.13
N GLY A 690 10.82 4.28 -24.86
CA GLY A 690 10.19 3.47 -25.91
C GLY A 690 11.10 2.35 -26.45
N TYR A 691 12.19 2.03 -25.75
CA TYR A 691 13.13 0.97 -26.12
C TYR A 691 12.97 -0.26 -25.23
N VAL A 692 13.35 -1.42 -25.77
CA VAL A 692 13.66 -2.59 -24.94
C VAL A 692 15.09 -2.45 -24.43
N HIS A 693 15.23 -2.51 -23.12
CA HIS A 693 16.50 -2.45 -22.42
C HIS A 693 16.99 -3.86 -22.20
N VAL A 694 18.25 -4.11 -22.58
CA VAL A 694 18.92 -5.38 -22.33
C VAL A 694 20.08 -5.14 -21.38
N HIS A 695 19.92 -5.60 -20.15
CA HIS A 695 20.90 -5.47 -19.10
C HIS A 695 21.61 -6.79 -18.85
N ARG A 696 22.91 -6.73 -18.55
CA ARG A 696 23.67 -7.82 -17.94
C ARG A 696 23.88 -7.53 -16.46
N VAL A 697 23.75 -8.55 -15.63
CA VAL A 697 24.00 -8.45 -14.18
C VAL A 697 24.85 -9.63 -13.73
N PRO A 698 26.08 -9.42 -13.23
CA PRO A 698 26.99 -10.50 -12.83
C PRO A 698 26.36 -11.52 -11.88
N ALA A 699 25.51 -11.04 -10.98
CA ALA A 699 24.61 -11.85 -10.18
C ALA A 699 23.36 -11.03 -9.86
N LEU A 700 22.18 -11.65 -9.84
CA LEU A 700 20.97 -11.03 -9.27
C LEU A 700 21.03 -11.09 -7.73
N ALA A 701 22.13 -10.56 -7.19
CA ALA A 701 22.48 -10.50 -5.79
C ALA A 701 22.70 -9.04 -5.36
N ALA A 702 22.72 -8.81 -4.04
CA ALA A 702 22.96 -7.49 -3.49
C ALA A 702 24.34 -6.95 -3.86
N GLY A 703 24.40 -5.66 -4.20
CA GLY A 703 25.62 -4.92 -4.51
C GLY A 703 26.17 -5.19 -5.91
N ALA A 704 25.48 -6.00 -6.72
CA ALA A 704 25.92 -6.26 -8.09
C ALA A 704 25.52 -5.09 -9.00
N ASP A 705 26.52 -4.52 -9.66
CA ASP A 705 26.32 -3.54 -10.73
C ASP A 705 25.47 -4.14 -11.85
N THR A 706 24.60 -3.32 -12.42
CA THR A 706 23.83 -3.63 -13.62
C THR A 706 24.46 -2.93 -14.80
N TRP A 707 24.53 -3.58 -15.95
CA TRP A 707 25.19 -3.05 -17.14
C TRP A 707 24.21 -3.04 -18.30
N LEU A 708 23.84 -1.87 -18.79
CA LEU A 708 23.06 -1.74 -20.01
C LEU A 708 23.95 -2.09 -21.20
N GLU A 709 23.69 -3.25 -21.81
CA GLU A 709 24.43 -3.74 -22.97
C GLU A 709 23.85 -3.13 -24.24
N GLU A 710 22.52 -3.18 -24.38
CA GLU A 710 21.85 -2.79 -25.63
C GLU A 710 20.51 -2.05 -25.39
N LEU A 711 20.21 -1.13 -26.31
CA LEU A 711 18.92 -0.46 -26.43
C LEU A 711 18.30 -0.81 -27.78
N VAL A 712 17.22 -1.58 -27.74
CA VAL A 712 16.57 -2.09 -28.95
C VAL A 712 15.35 -1.26 -29.29
N ALA A 713 15.43 -0.52 -30.40
CA ALA A 713 14.33 0.29 -30.92
C ALA A 713 13.18 -0.60 -31.43
N PRO A 714 11.93 -0.12 -31.45
CA PRO A 714 10.82 -0.81 -32.10
C PRO A 714 11.16 -1.28 -33.53
N GLY A 715 10.92 -2.55 -33.84
CA GLY A 715 11.27 -3.16 -35.12
C GLY A 715 12.76 -3.47 -35.34
N ALA A 716 13.66 -3.12 -34.41
CA ALA A 716 15.08 -3.44 -34.50
C ALA A 716 15.45 -4.74 -33.77
N SER A 717 16.67 -5.24 -33.99
CA SER A 717 17.24 -6.38 -33.28
C SER A 717 18.65 -6.05 -32.80
N ALA A 718 19.10 -6.65 -31.70
CA ALA A 718 20.46 -6.46 -31.19
C ALA A 718 21.17 -7.80 -30.87
N VAL A 719 22.49 -7.79 -30.94
CA VAL A 719 23.34 -8.93 -30.57
C VAL A 719 24.01 -8.61 -29.24
N VAL A 720 23.86 -9.47 -28.23
CA VAL A 720 24.50 -9.29 -26.92
C VAL A 720 25.75 -10.16 -26.87
N GLU A 721 26.86 -9.62 -27.37
CA GLU A 721 28.13 -10.34 -27.53
C GLU A 721 28.62 -10.95 -26.22
N ALA A 722 28.41 -10.25 -25.10
CA ALA A 722 28.87 -10.65 -23.78
C ALA A 722 28.46 -12.08 -23.41
N ALA A 723 27.31 -12.59 -23.86
CA ALA A 723 26.83 -13.93 -23.55
C ALA A 723 26.89 -14.92 -24.73
N ARG A 724 27.53 -14.55 -25.86
CA ARG A 724 27.37 -15.24 -27.15
C ARG A 724 25.88 -15.48 -27.46
N LEU A 725 25.05 -14.50 -27.12
CA LEU A 725 23.59 -14.55 -27.20
C LEU A 725 23.14 -13.48 -28.18
N VAL A 726 22.40 -13.87 -29.23
CA VAL A 726 21.70 -12.89 -30.06
C VAL A 726 20.30 -12.74 -29.51
N VAL A 727 20.08 -11.64 -28.79
CA VAL A 727 18.75 -11.29 -28.34
C VAL A 727 18.01 -10.64 -29.53
N ARG A 728 17.45 -11.49 -30.40
CA ARG A 728 16.58 -11.07 -31.52
C ARG A 728 15.21 -10.59 -30.99
N VAL A 729 15.19 -9.43 -30.32
CA VAL A 729 13.98 -8.78 -29.81
C VAL A 729 13.14 -8.31 -31.01
N ASP A 730 12.30 -9.17 -31.58
CA ASP A 730 11.34 -8.74 -32.60
C ASP A 730 10.24 -7.91 -31.91
N ILE A 731 10.49 -6.60 -31.80
CA ILE A 731 9.56 -5.66 -31.16
C ILE A 731 8.44 -5.32 -32.12
N GLU A 732 7.26 -5.80 -31.79
CA GLU A 732 6.02 -5.09 -32.09
C GLU A 732 5.59 -4.36 -30.82
N VAL A 733 5.52 -3.03 -30.87
CA VAL A 733 4.91 -2.24 -29.78
C VAL A 733 3.40 -2.35 -29.95
N LEU A 734 2.77 -3.12 -29.06
CA LEU A 734 1.33 -3.25 -29.03
C LEU A 734 0.77 -2.18 -28.09
N GLY A 735 0.06 -1.20 -28.66
CA GLY A 735 -0.59 -0.10 -27.93
C GLY A 735 0.04 1.28 -28.16
N ASN A 736 -0.64 2.34 -27.71
CA ASN A 736 -0.12 3.71 -27.79
C ASN A 736 0.92 3.94 -26.69
N VAL A 737 2.13 4.38 -27.07
CA VAL A 737 3.26 4.67 -26.16
C VAL A 737 2.90 5.70 -25.08
N GLY A 738 1.83 6.49 -25.26
CA GLY A 738 1.33 7.44 -24.25
C GLY A 738 0.22 6.93 -23.32
N SER A 739 -0.38 5.76 -23.57
CA SER A 739 -1.61 5.34 -22.85
C SER A 739 -1.38 4.54 -21.57
N GLY A 740 -0.14 4.24 -21.19
CA GLY A 740 0.15 3.39 -20.02
C GLY A 740 -0.45 1.99 -20.15
N ALA A 741 -0.39 1.46 -21.38
CA ALA A 741 -0.73 0.08 -21.75
C ALA A 741 0.22 -0.45 -22.84
N ALA A 742 1.39 0.17 -23.01
CA ALA A 742 2.31 -0.18 -24.07
C ALA A 742 3.04 -1.47 -23.67
N THR A 743 3.00 -2.46 -24.57
CA THR A 743 3.72 -3.72 -24.38
C THR A 743 4.70 -3.93 -25.53
N ALA A 744 5.90 -4.40 -25.22
CA ALA A 744 6.84 -4.87 -26.22
C ALA A 744 6.70 -6.38 -26.36
N GLN A 745 6.52 -6.85 -27.59
CA GLN A 745 6.72 -8.26 -27.89
C GLN A 745 8.22 -8.54 -28.04
N VAL A 746 8.73 -9.59 -27.41
CA VAL A 746 10.14 -9.98 -27.46
C VAL A 746 10.26 -11.44 -27.84
N ARG A 747 11.24 -11.75 -28.67
CA ARG A 747 11.64 -13.11 -29.05
C ARG A 747 13.14 -13.22 -28.73
N VAL A 748 13.67 -14.43 -28.51
CA VAL A 748 15.10 -14.62 -28.21
C VAL A 748 15.65 -15.87 -28.87
N CYS A 749 16.96 -15.88 -29.14
CA CYS A 749 17.62 -16.91 -29.94
C CYS A 749 19.05 -17.14 -29.40
N ARG A 750 19.48 -18.40 -29.27
CA ARG A 750 20.79 -18.75 -28.70
C ARG A 750 21.82 -19.07 -29.79
N TYR A 751 23.05 -18.57 -29.64
CA TYR A 751 24.19 -18.74 -30.55
C TYR A 751 23.91 -18.42 -32.03
N ALA A 752 23.25 -17.31 -32.29
CA ALA A 752 23.43 -16.69 -33.59
C ALA A 752 24.62 -15.72 -33.52
N THR A 753 25.23 -15.46 -34.66
CA THR A 753 26.25 -14.42 -34.86
C THR A 753 25.69 -13.24 -35.67
N SER A 754 24.51 -13.42 -36.25
CA SER A 754 23.76 -12.42 -37.01
C SER A 754 22.27 -12.60 -36.81
N ALA A 755 21.48 -11.54 -37.03
CA ALA A 755 20.02 -11.65 -36.99
C ALA A 755 19.52 -12.77 -37.93
N SER A 756 20.08 -12.87 -39.15
CA SER A 756 19.67 -13.82 -40.20
C SER A 756 19.76 -15.29 -39.80
N GLU A 757 20.67 -15.68 -38.90
CA GLU A 757 20.80 -17.06 -38.41
C GLU A 757 19.63 -17.51 -37.53
N CYS A 758 18.86 -16.57 -37.00
CA CYS A 758 17.64 -16.83 -36.24
C CYS A 758 16.40 -17.00 -37.14
N GLY A 759 16.55 -17.66 -38.29
CA GLY A 759 15.43 -18.04 -39.17
C GLY A 759 14.65 -16.83 -39.72
N VAL A 760 15.39 -15.82 -40.16
CA VAL A 760 14.80 -14.59 -40.70
C VAL A 760 14.74 -14.66 -42.20
N GLN A 761 13.59 -14.27 -42.72
CA GLN A 761 13.47 -13.62 -44.02
C GLN A 761 12.65 -12.36 -43.86
#